data_AF-A0A7Y3DRS4-F1
#
_entry.id   AF-A0A7Y3DRS4-F1
#
_cell.length_a   1.000
_cell.length_b   1.000
_cell.length_c   1.000
_cell.angle_alpha   90.00
_cell.angle_beta   90.00
_cell.angle_gamma   90.00
#
_symmetry.space_group_name_H-M   'P 1'
#
loop_
_entity.id
_entity.type
_entity.pdbx_description
1 polymer ?
#
loop_
_entity_poly.entity_id
_entity_poly.type
_entity_poly.pdbx_seq_one_letter_code
_entity_poly.pdbx_strand_id
1 'polypeptide(L)'
;MPEWRIDKHPVLSIPETKKISFSWNGQKLEAIEGEVISSALFANGIHVFGHHPKDGSAQGMFCANGQCAQCAVIANGVSVKSCMTKVEPNMIIESIEGLPELKLNVGDPRFSDIKEVETDVLIVGGGPAGLSAAIQLGQRGIDTLVVDDKDRLGGKLVLQTHKFFGSIDDCYAGTRGIDIASILKDELITHKCIKVWLNSMAMYVFSDKKVGIVTDGKQYSIVKPKVVLNAAGAREKSLVFPGNTLPDVYGAGAFQTLVNRDLVKTAKRLFVVGGGNVGLIAAYHALQAGIHVVGIIEALPEVGGYQVHANKIKRLGVPIHTKHTILSANGKEKVESVTVCKIDDGFKPIQGTEKTYECDTVLIAVGLSPVNEFFQQAQQAGMRVFAAGDAKEIAEASAAMFNGKIAGMEIAAVLGKENKPVPKDWYEMANTLKTHPGTINTPVYDSYPETGITPVLHCSQNIPCNPCVSVCKQKVLSIPGDSLLEKPELTGQDCGGCHKCLYICPGLAISLVDYREDPKNPIVSLPYEVYNYKYKKGDRVLLTDYAGNPLGEAVIISATIKKTSRKTQVIKVQVPKTIAKQVAGFRIQKGEVALLPDEISWGKITDEGIVCRCERVTAGEIRTLIRSGIRDMNQIKSIARAGMGSCGTKTCENLILQLFKEEGVSVKEVTLNTIRPVFVETPLGVFSNILK
;
A
#
# COMPACT_ATOMS: atom_id res chain seq x y z
N MET A 1 2.33 -20.43 -20.66
CA MET A 1 1.89 -19.06 -20.30
C MET A 1 0.68 -19.03 -19.33
N PRO A 2 0.78 -19.57 -18.09
CA PRO A 2 -0.11 -19.11 -17.01
C PRO A 2 0.55 -18.83 -15.64
N GLU A 3 1.87 -18.98 -15.46
CA GLU A 3 2.46 -19.04 -14.11
C GLU A 3 2.28 -17.74 -13.27
N TRP A 4 2.36 -16.58 -13.92
CA TRP A 4 2.39 -15.27 -13.24
C TRP A 4 1.04 -14.56 -13.17
N ARG A 5 -0.01 -15.04 -13.84
CA ARG A 5 -1.35 -14.47 -13.71
C ARG A 5 -2.10 -15.11 -12.54
N ILE A 6 -2.91 -14.31 -11.85
CA ILE A 6 -3.78 -14.77 -10.78
C ILE A 6 -5.10 -15.18 -11.44
N ASP A 7 -5.28 -16.49 -11.62
CA ASP A 7 -6.49 -17.10 -12.19
C ASP A 7 -7.54 -17.44 -11.12
N LYS A 8 -7.18 -17.32 -9.85
CA LYS A 8 -8.06 -17.51 -8.70
C LYS A 8 -7.64 -16.62 -7.55
N HIS A 9 -8.58 -15.86 -7.00
CA HIS A 9 -8.36 -15.01 -5.82
C HIS A 9 -9.50 -15.19 -4.80
N PRO A 10 -9.22 -15.16 -3.47
CA PRO A 10 -10.26 -15.35 -2.47
C PRO A 10 -11.19 -14.14 -2.29
N VAL A 11 -10.78 -12.98 -2.79
CA VAL A 11 -11.55 -11.74 -2.62
C VAL A 11 -11.91 -11.10 -3.95
N LEU A 12 -11.08 -11.24 -4.97
CA LEU A 12 -11.19 -10.50 -6.21
C LEU A 12 -11.87 -11.39 -7.24
N SER A 13 -12.79 -10.82 -8.01
CA SER A 13 -13.34 -11.48 -9.19
C SER A 13 -12.29 -11.44 -10.29
N ILE A 14 -12.14 -12.57 -11.00
CA ILE A 14 -11.31 -12.63 -12.20
C ILE A 14 -12.20 -12.26 -13.38
N PRO A 15 -12.00 -11.10 -14.03
CA PRO A 15 -12.84 -10.69 -15.15
C PRO A 15 -12.54 -11.55 -16.39
N GLU A 16 -13.54 -11.73 -17.25
CA GLU A 16 -13.31 -12.19 -18.62
C GLU A 16 -12.57 -11.09 -19.38
N THR A 17 -11.48 -11.45 -20.04
CA THR A 17 -10.60 -10.48 -20.71
C THR A 17 -10.24 -10.94 -22.10
N LYS A 18 -10.16 -9.98 -23.01
CA LYS A 18 -9.68 -10.21 -24.37
C LYS A 18 -8.15 -10.16 -24.37
N LYS A 19 -7.53 -11.16 -24.99
CA LYS A 19 -6.09 -11.20 -25.20
C LYS A 19 -5.71 -10.41 -26.45
N ILE A 20 -4.59 -9.71 -26.37
CA ILE A 20 -3.95 -9.01 -27.49
C ILE A 20 -2.49 -9.45 -27.59
N SER A 21 -1.92 -9.43 -28.80
CA SER A 21 -0.49 -9.72 -28.99
C SER A 21 0.35 -8.45 -29.06
N PHE A 22 1.56 -8.51 -28.55
CA PHE A 22 2.60 -7.49 -28.68
C PHE A 22 3.96 -8.17 -28.87
N SER A 23 5.03 -7.42 -29.14
CA SER A 23 6.40 -7.97 -29.13
C SER A 23 7.26 -7.35 -28.04
N TRP A 24 8.14 -8.16 -27.45
CA TRP A 24 9.18 -7.75 -26.52
C TRP A 24 10.53 -8.22 -27.07
N ASN A 25 11.44 -7.31 -27.40
CA ASN A 25 12.74 -7.63 -27.99
C ASN A 25 12.63 -8.60 -29.20
N GLY A 26 11.63 -8.35 -30.07
CA GLY A 26 11.33 -9.19 -31.23
C GLY A 26 10.53 -10.47 -30.94
N GLN A 27 10.39 -10.89 -29.68
CA GLN A 27 9.59 -12.06 -29.30
C GLN A 27 8.11 -11.70 -29.18
N LYS A 28 7.22 -12.46 -29.82
CA LYS A 28 5.77 -12.28 -29.70
C LYS A 28 5.25 -12.77 -28.34
N LEU A 29 4.52 -11.93 -27.63
CA LEU A 29 3.92 -12.17 -26.32
C LEU A 29 2.42 -11.82 -26.29
N GLU A 30 1.74 -12.21 -25.21
CA GLU A 30 0.32 -11.90 -24.97
C GLU A 30 0.12 -10.96 -23.78
N ALA A 31 -0.80 -10.01 -23.92
CA ALA A 31 -1.28 -9.13 -22.86
C ALA A 31 -2.82 -9.18 -22.78
N ILE A 32 -3.37 -8.66 -21.68
CA ILE A 32 -4.80 -8.38 -21.57
C ILE A 32 -5.08 -6.99 -22.16
N GLU A 33 -6.16 -6.85 -22.92
CA GLU A 33 -6.57 -5.54 -23.46
C GLU A 33 -6.78 -4.51 -22.33
N GLY A 34 -6.11 -3.35 -22.44
CA GLY A 34 -6.14 -2.29 -21.44
C GLY A 34 -5.13 -2.43 -20.29
N GLU A 35 -4.37 -3.53 -20.24
CA GLU A 35 -3.27 -3.75 -19.29
C GLU A 35 -2.10 -2.79 -19.58
N VAL A 36 -1.36 -2.39 -18.54
CA VAL A 36 -0.13 -1.59 -18.70
C VAL A 36 1.06 -2.48 -19.03
N ILE A 37 2.05 -1.94 -19.76
CA ILE A 37 3.22 -2.69 -20.24
C ILE A 37 3.92 -3.44 -19.09
N SER A 38 4.13 -2.79 -17.94
CA SER A 38 4.82 -3.43 -16.81
C SER A 38 4.11 -4.70 -16.34
N SER A 39 2.78 -4.66 -16.27
CA SER A 39 1.98 -5.81 -15.80
C SER A 39 1.96 -6.91 -16.87
N ALA A 40 1.91 -6.55 -18.16
CA ALA A 40 2.03 -7.52 -19.24
C ALA A 40 3.41 -8.21 -19.27
N LEU A 41 4.49 -7.47 -19.01
CA LEU A 41 5.85 -8.04 -18.93
C LEU A 41 5.97 -9.01 -17.74
N PHE A 42 5.51 -8.60 -16.55
CA PHE A 42 5.47 -9.48 -15.38
C PHE A 42 4.61 -10.72 -15.61
N ALA A 43 3.45 -10.58 -16.26
CA ALA A 43 2.59 -11.71 -16.59
C ALA A 43 3.26 -12.73 -17.54
N ASN A 44 4.27 -12.30 -18.31
CA ASN A 44 5.12 -13.14 -19.15
C ASN A 44 6.45 -13.52 -18.48
N GLY A 45 6.63 -13.24 -17.19
CA GLY A 45 7.82 -13.60 -16.43
C GLY A 45 9.05 -12.73 -16.70
N ILE A 46 8.85 -11.52 -17.24
CA ILE A 46 9.91 -10.56 -17.52
C ILE A 46 9.95 -9.51 -16.40
N HIS A 47 11.08 -9.46 -15.69
CA HIS A 47 11.29 -8.58 -14.54
C HIS A 47 12.39 -7.54 -14.80
N VAL A 48 13.27 -7.82 -15.76
CA VAL A 48 14.34 -6.92 -16.23
C VAL A 48 13.88 -6.23 -17.50
N PHE A 49 13.81 -4.90 -17.46
CA PHE A 49 13.33 -4.06 -18.56
C PHE A 49 14.47 -3.36 -19.32
N GLY A 50 15.71 -3.53 -18.87
CA GLY A 50 16.90 -2.94 -19.46
C GLY A 50 18.04 -2.83 -18.46
N HIS A 51 19.11 -2.12 -18.83
CA HIS A 51 20.29 -1.91 -18.00
C HIS A 51 20.66 -0.44 -17.91
N HIS A 52 21.12 -0.03 -16.73
CA HIS A 52 21.45 1.36 -16.50
C HIS A 52 22.78 1.73 -17.20
N PRO A 53 22.86 2.86 -17.93
CA PRO A 53 24.03 3.21 -18.74
C PRO A 53 25.32 3.45 -17.95
N LYS A 54 25.24 3.92 -16.69
CA LYS A 54 26.43 4.24 -15.86
C LYS A 54 27.19 2.99 -15.38
N ASP A 55 26.50 1.91 -15.06
CA ASP A 55 27.09 0.76 -14.35
C ASP A 55 26.69 -0.60 -14.94
N GLY A 56 25.86 -0.63 -15.99
CA GLY A 56 25.38 -1.86 -16.62
C GLY A 56 24.43 -2.68 -15.75
N SER A 57 24.00 -2.17 -14.59
CA SER A 57 23.13 -2.92 -13.68
C SER A 57 21.70 -3.01 -14.20
N ALA A 58 21.09 -4.18 -14.02
CA ALA A 58 19.72 -4.44 -14.42
C ALA A 58 18.72 -3.44 -13.81
N GLN A 59 17.69 -3.12 -14.58
CA GLN A 59 16.58 -2.25 -14.20
C GLN A 59 15.25 -2.94 -14.41
N GLY A 60 14.27 -2.58 -13.61
CA GLY A 60 12.94 -3.16 -13.65
C GLY A 60 11.92 -2.26 -12.96
N MET A 61 10.80 -2.84 -12.55
CA MET A 61 9.77 -2.10 -11.84
C MET A 61 10.23 -1.63 -10.44
N PHE A 62 9.82 -0.41 -10.06
CA PHE A 62 10.09 0.13 -8.73
C PHE A 62 8.86 0.74 -8.03
N CYS A 63 8.22 1.76 -8.63
CA CYS A 63 7.10 2.48 -7.99
C CYS A 63 5.70 2.06 -8.47
N ALA A 64 5.61 1.56 -9.71
CA ALA A 64 4.38 1.26 -10.44
C ALA A 64 3.29 2.36 -10.40
N ASN A 65 3.68 3.64 -10.29
CA ASN A 65 2.75 4.76 -10.15
C ASN A 65 3.12 6.00 -10.99
N GLY A 66 4.10 5.89 -11.89
CA GLY A 66 4.56 6.96 -12.76
C GLY A 66 5.55 7.97 -12.15
N GLN A 67 5.92 7.81 -10.87
CA GLN A 67 6.77 8.79 -10.18
C GLN A 67 8.27 8.62 -10.42
N CYS A 68 8.73 7.44 -10.84
CA CYS A 68 10.11 7.19 -11.27
C CYS A 68 10.16 6.78 -12.75
N ALA A 69 11.36 6.60 -13.31
CA ALA A 69 11.55 6.01 -14.65
C ALA A 69 12.41 4.73 -14.66
N GLN A 70 12.60 4.04 -13.52
CA GLN A 70 13.37 2.79 -13.50
C GLN A 70 12.72 1.69 -14.37
N CYS A 71 11.41 1.76 -14.57
CA CYS A 71 10.65 0.83 -15.40
C CYS A 71 10.54 1.29 -16.88
N ALA A 72 11.38 2.22 -17.33
CA ALA A 72 11.29 2.73 -18.69
C ALA A 72 11.58 1.63 -19.73
N VAL A 73 10.87 1.70 -20.85
CA VAL A 73 11.02 0.81 -22.01
C VAL A 73 10.88 1.65 -23.28
N ILE A 74 11.33 1.13 -24.42
CA ILE A 74 11.01 1.71 -25.72
C ILE A 74 9.72 1.08 -26.23
N ALA A 75 8.65 1.86 -26.40
CA ALA A 75 7.42 1.42 -27.04
C ALA A 75 7.27 2.13 -28.38
N ASN A 76 7.19 1.36 -29.46
CA ASN A 76 7.10 1.84 -30.84
C ASN A 76 8.18 2.91 -31.18
N GLY A 77 9.40 2.70 -30.68
CA GLY A 77 10.52 3.63 -30.88
C GLY A 77 10.52 4.87 -29.99
N VAL A 78 9.64 4.97 -28.98
CA VAL A 78 9.59 6.09 -28.03
C VAL A 78 9.80 5.58 -26.61
N SER A 79 10.65 6.26 -25.83
CA SER A 79 10.82 5.95 -24.41
C SER A 79 9.55 6.28 -23.62
N VAL A 80 9.02 5.31 -22.89
CA VAL A 80 7.81 5.44 -22.09
C VAL A 80 7.96 4.77 -20.73
N LYS A 81 7.14 5.20 -19.77
CA LYS A 81 7.01 4.53 -18.48
C LYS A 81 6.10 3.31 -18.64
N SER A 82 6.66 2.10 -18.55
CA SER A 82 5.88 0.86 -18.71
C SER A 82 4.71 0.74 -17.73
N CYS A 83 4.81 1.29 -16.53
CA CYS A 83 3.75 1.23 -15.52
C CYS A 83 2.56 2.17 -15.75
N MET A 84 2.69 3.12 -16.68
CA MET A 84 1.63 4.09 -17.01
C MET A 84 1.12 3.94 -18.44
N THR A 85 1.82 3.18 -19.29
CA THR A 85 1.51 3.03 -20.70
C THR A 85 0.76 1.73 -20.93
N LYS A 86 -0.41 1.80 -21.58
CA LYS A 86 -1.22 0.62 -21.93
C LYS A 86 -0.61 -0.14 -23.12
N VAL A 87 -0.74 -1.46 -23.13
CA VAL A 87 -0.38 -2.30 -24.28
C VAL A 87 -1.44 -2.14 -25.36
N GLU A 88 -1.00 -1.99 -26.61
CA GLU A 88 -1.87 -1.97 -27.78
C GLU A 88 -1.59 -3.19 -28.69
N PRO A 89 -2.55 -3.63 -29.52
CA PRO A 89 -2.33 -4.72 -30.46
C PRO A 89 -1.14 -4.44 -31.38
N ASN A 90 -0.24 -5.42 -31.49
CA ASN A 90 0.99 -5.39 -32.27
C ASN A 90 1.99 -4.30 -31.87
N MET A 91 1.86 -3.75 -30.65
CA MET A 91 2.86 -2.84 -30.09
C MET A 91 4.24 -3.51 -30.05
N ILE A 92 5.26 -2.79 -30.49
CA ILE A 92 6.65 -3.23 -30.43
C ILE A 92 7.27 -2.61 -29.18
N ILE A 93 7.74 -3.46 -28.27
CA ILE A 93 8.33 -3.05 -27.00
C ILE A 93 9.76 -3.60 -26.95
N GLU A 94 10.70 -2.76 -26.54
CA GLU A 94 12.11 -3.11 -26.46
C GLU A 94 12.69 -2.67 -25.10
N SER A 95 13.68 -3.42 -24.61
CA SER A 95 14.43 -3.04 -23.44
C SER A 95 15.26 -1.79 -23.70
N ILE A 96 15.53 -1.02 -22.64
CA ILE A 96 16.46 0.12 -22.74
C ILE A 96 17.87 -0.38 -22.41
N GLU A 97 18.71 -0.44 -23.44
CA GLU A 97 20.13 -0.73 -23.32
C GLU A 97 20.93 0.56 -23.60
N GLY A 98 21.39 1.22 -22.55
CA GLY A 98 22.05 2.53 -22.67
C GLY A 98 21.07 3.71 -22.56
N LEU A 99 21.35 4.80 -23.28
CA LEU A 99 20.46 5.97 -23.32
C LEU A 99 19.51 5.87 -24.53
N PRO A 100 18.20 6.11 -24.35
CA PRO A 100 17.25 6.07 -25.45
C PRO A 100 17.49 7.23 -26.44
N GLU A 101 17.47 6.93 -27.73
CA GLU A 101 17.59 7.93 -28.79
C GLU A 101 16.21 8.45 -29.23
N LEU A 102 16.14 9.75 -29.52
CA LEU A 102 14.93 10.36 -30.06
C LEU A 102 14.84 10.10 -31.57
N LYS A 103 13.81 9.38 -32.02
CA LYS A 103 13.54 9.24 -33.46
C LYS A 103 12.94 10.55 -34.01
N LEU A 104 13.67 11.23 -34.90
CA LEU A 104 13.30 12.52 -35.51
C LEU A 104 12.24 12.43 -36.62
N ASN A 105 11.28 11.52 -36.52
CA ASN A 105 10.16 11.49 -37.47
C ASN A 105 9.02 12.36 -36.95
N VAL A 106 9.17 13.67 -37.11
CA VAL A 106 8.12 14.65 -36.85
C VAL A 106 7.26 14.75 -38.10
N GLY A 107 6.00 14.31 -38.01
CA GLY A 107 4.99 14.60 -39.02
C GLY A 107 4.68 16.11 -39.08
N ASP A 108 3.48 16.47 -39.53
CA ASP A 108 3.01 17.87 -39.52
C ASP A 108 2.09 18.12 -38.31
N PRO A 109 2.63 18.51 -37.13
CA PRO A 109 1.84 18.63 -35.92
C PRO A 109 0.85 19.79 -36.03
N ARG A 110 -0.43 19.51 -35.80
CA ARG A 110 -1.45 20.56 -35.66
C ARG A 110 -1.63 20.92 -34.20
N PHE A 111 -1.48 22.19 -33.87
CA PHE A 111 -1.69 22.69 -32.52
C PHE A 111 -3.16 23.06 -32.29
N SER A 112 -3.58 23.03 -31.04
CA SER A 112 -4.90 23.50 -30.64
C SER A 112 -4.82 24.34 -29.37
N ASP A 113 -5.85 25.14 -29.13
CA ASP A 113 -5.87 26.05 -27.97
C ASP A 113 -5.84 25.27 -26.65
N ILE A 114 -5.25 25.91 -25.63
CA ILE A 114 -5.24 25.37 -24.27
C ILE A 114 -6.60 25.64 -23.64
N LYS A 115 -7.28 24.57 -23.22
CA LYS A 115 -8.57 24.67 -22.54
C LYS A 115 -8.38 25.29 -21.15
N GLU A 116 -9.04 26.41 -20.91
CA GLU A 116 -9.16 26.99 -19.56
C GLU A 116 -10.51 26.61 -18.92
N VAL A 117 -10.49 26.21 -17.65
CA VAL A 117 -11.69 25.82 -16.88
C VAL A 117 -11.69 26.55 -15.54
N GLU A 118 -12.82 27.15 -15.19
CA GLU A 118 -13.04 27.74 -13.87
C GLU A 118 -13.80 26.77 -12.96
N THR A 119 -13.51 26.82 -11.67
CA THR A 119 -14.25 26.06 -10.66
C THR A 119 -14.19 26.72 -9.28
N ASP A 120 -15.14 26.44 -8.40
CA ASP A 120 -15.06 26.93 -7.02
C ASP A 120 -13.97 26.17 -6.25
N VAL A 121 -13.95 24.84 -6.37
CA VAL A 121 -13.00 23.98 -5.65
C VAL A 121 -12.31 23.00 -6.59
N LEU A 122 -10.98 23.02 -6.63
CA LEU A 122 -10.17 21.97 -7.25
C LEU A 122 -9.65 21.01 -6.17
N ILE A 123 -10.03 19.73 -6.26
CA ILE A 123 -9.52 18.66 -5.42
C ILE A 123 -8.47 17.87 -6.21
N VAL A 124 -7.24 17.86 -5.72
CA VAL A 124 -6.14 17.05 -6.29
C VAL A 124 -6.08 15.72 -5.53
N GLY A 125 -6.56 14.66 -6.15
CA GLY A 125 -6.61 13.30 -5.60
C GLY A 125 -8.03 12.79 -5.34
N GLY A 126 -8.41 11.69 -6.01
CA GLY A 126 -9.68 10.98 -5.90
C GLY A 126 -9.64 9.79 -4.92
N GLY A 127 -8.79 9.87 -3.88
CA GLY A 127 -8.72 8.90 -2.78
C GLY A 127 -9.81 9.11 -1.72
N PRO A 128 -9.83 8.32 -0.63
CA PRO A 128 -10.87 8.38 0.41
C PRO A 128 -11.11 9.79 0.96
N ALA A 129 -10.04 10.56 1.21
CA ALA A 129 -10.14 11.92 1.71
C ALA A 129 -10.75 12.88 0.67
N GLY A 130 -10.27 12.82 -0.57
CA GLY A 130 -10.79 13.65 -1.66
C GLY A 130 -12.24 13.35 -2.00
N LEU A 131 -12.62 12.07 -2.05
CA LEU A 131 -14.01 11.64 -2.26
C LEU A 131 -14.93 12.13 -1.12
N SER A 132 -14.50 11.94 0.13
CA SER A 132 -15.29 12.37 1.30
C SER A 132 -15.49 13.88 1.33
N ALA A 133 -14.45 14.66 0.98
CA ALA A 133 -14.55 16.11 0.86
C ALA A 133 -15.47 16.53 -0.29
N ALA A 134 -15.31 15.91 -1.47
CA ALA A 134 -16.13 16.19 -2.64
C ALA A 134 -17.61 15.95 -2.36
N ILE A 135 -17.96 14.85 -1.68
CA ILE A 135 -19.34 14.55 -1.27
C ILE A 135 -19.90 15.65 -0.37
N GLN A 136 -19.14 16.11 0.64
CA GLN A 136 -19.60 17.20 1.52
C GLN A 136 -19.81 18.52 0.76
N LEU A 137 -18.97 18.83 -0.22
CA LEU A 137 -19.14 19.99 -1.08
C LEU A 137 -20.34 19.82 -2.04
N GLY A 138 -20.53 18.61 -2.56
CA GLY A 138 -21.63 18.25 -3.46
C GLY A 138 -23.00 18.32 -2.81
N GLN A 139 -23.10 17.92 -1.53
CA GLN A 139 -24.31 18.09 -0.71
C GLN A 139 -24.74 19.55 -0.57
N ARG A 140 -23.83 20.50 -0.81
CA ARG A 140 -24.04 21.95 -0.75
C ARG A 140 -24.08 22.61 -2.13
N GLY A 141 -24.06 21.82 -3.20
CA GLY A 141 -24.14 22.34 -4.57
C GLY A 141 -22.92 23.15 -5.03
N ILE A 142 -21.76 22.97 -4.40
CA ILE A 142 -20.53 23.71 -4.73
C ILE A 142 -19.90 23.10 -6.00
N ASP A 143 -19.58 23.94 -7.00
CA ASP A 143 -18.93 23.49 -8.24
C ASP A 143 -17.51 22.99 -7.92
N THR A 144 -17.33 21.69 -8.06
CA THR A 144 -16.12 21.00 -7.60
C THR A 144 -15.54 20.19 -8.75
N LEU A 145 -14.25 20.37 -9.02
CA LEU A 145 -13.49 19.53 -9.95
C LEU A 145 -12.56 18.60 -9.16
N VAL A 146 -12.76 17.29 -9.29
CA VAL A 146 -11.86 16.26 -8.76
C VAL A 146 -10.94 15.79 -9.87
N VAL A 147 -9.63 15.80 -9.62
CA VAL A 147 -8.60 15.36 -10.57
C VAL A 147 -7.82 14.21 -9.95
N ASP A 148 -7.72 13.10 -10.67
CA ASP A 148 -6.97 11.92 -10.25
C ASP A 148 -6.17 11.35 -11.43
N ASP A 149 -4.92 10.97 -11.16
CA ASP A 149 -3.99 10.49 -12.19
C ASP A 149 -4.21 9.01 -12.55
N LYS A 150 -5.20 8.35 -11.94
CA LYS A 150 -5.57 6.95 -12.21
C LYS A 150 -6.84 6.84 -13.07
N ASP A 151 -7.08 5.63 -13.55
CA ASP A 151 -8.19 5.27 -14.43
C ASP A 151 -9.54 5.15 -13.70
N ARG A 152 -9.54 5.22 -12.36
CA ARG A 152 -10.74 5.12 -11.51
C ARG A 152 -10.54 5.81 -10.16
N LEU A 153 -11.65 6.22 -9.56
CA LEU A 153 -11.70 6.76 -8.20
C LEU A 153 -11.47 5.70 -7.11
N GLY A 154 -11.08 6.17 -5.92
CA GLY A 154 -10.88 5.36 -4.72
C GLY A 154 -9.45 5.41 -4.19
N GLY A 155 -8.49 5.91 -4.98
CA GLY A 155 -7.08 5.99 -4.59
C GLY A 155 -6.55 4.63 -4.12
N LYS A 156 -5.89 4.57 -2.96
CA LYS A 156 -5.32 3.31 -2.44
C LYS A 156 -6.35 2.30 -1.95
N LEU A 157 -7.62 2.69 -1.72
CA LEU A 157 -8.67 1.77 -1.28
C LEU A 157 -8.92 0.64 -2.31
N VAL A 158 -8.80 0.95 -3.61
CA VAL A 158 -9.01 -0.03 -4.69
C VAL A 158 -7.97 -1.14 -4.72
N LEU A 159 -6.90 -1.00 -3.93
CA LEU A 159 -5.83 -1.99 -3.79
C LEU A 159 -5.96 -2.82 -2.50
N GLN A 160 -6.98 -2.59 -1.66
CA GLN A 160 -7.10 -3.23 -0.35
C GLN A 160 -8.19 -4.31 -0.33
N THR A 161 -7.76 -5.57 -0.25
CA THR A 161 -8.65 -6.74 -0.15
C THR A 161 -8.92 -7.16 1.30
N HIS A 162 -8.22 -6.55 2.27
CA HIS A 162 -8.48 -6.69 3.70
C HIS A 162 -9.65 -5.79 4.17
N LYS A 163 -10.24 -6.15 5.30
CA LYS A 163 -11.31 -5.36 5.96
C LYS A 163 -10.69 -4.29 6.87
N PHE A 164 -11.29 -3.10 6.94
CA PHE A 164 -10.81 -1.98 7.75
C PHE A 164 -11.31 -2.01 9.21
N PHE A 165 -10.59 -1.35 10.10
CA PHE A 165 -10.97 -1.11 11.50
C PHE A 165 -11.78 0.19 11.66
N GLY A 166 -12.24 0.43 12.88
CA GLY A 166 -13.07 1.58 13.26
C GLY A 166 -14.50 1.19 13.61
N SER A 167 -15.41 2.14 13.39
CA SER A 167 -16.85 1.98 13.57
C SER A 167 -17.56 1.62 12.26
N ILE A 168 -18.53 0.71 12.31
CA ILE A 168 -19.33 0.34 11.12
C ILE A 168 -20.07 1.57 10.59
N ASP A 169 -20.75 2.31 11.46
CA ASP A 169 -21.67 3.37 11.07
C ASP A 169 -20.92 4.62 10.58
N ASP A 170 -19.70 4.82 11.07
CA ASP A 170 -18.92 6.05 10.83
C ASP A 170 -17.96 5.94 9.64
N CYS A 171 -17.33 4.76 9.50
CA CYS A 171 -16.26 4.54 8.52
C CYS A 171 -16.30 3.16 7.85
N TYR A 172 -17.47 2.50 7.84
CA TYR A 172 -17.68 1.23 7.16
C TYR A 172 -16.79 0.09 7.67
N ALA A 173 -16.40 0.10 8.95
CA ALA A 173 -15.50 -0.91 9.50
C ALA A 173 -16.01 -2.34 9.28
N GLY A 174 -15.08 -3.28 9.10
CA GLY A 174 -15.39 -4.64 8.68
C GLY A 174 -15.73 -4.78 7.19
N THR A 175 -15.65 -3.70 6.41
CA THR A 175 -15.78 -3.69 4.94
C THR A 175 -14.41 -3.56 4.29
N ARG A 176 -14.25 -4.10 3.08
CA ARG A 176 -12.97 -4.07 2.35
C ARG A 176 -12.78 -2.75 1.65
N GLY A 177 -11.53 -2.34 1.45
CA GLY A 177 -11.25 -1.05 0.80
C GLY A 177 -11.86 -0.94 -0.60
N ILE A 178 -11.78 -2.00 -1.40
CA ILE A 178 -12.40 -2.05 -2.75
C ILE A 178 -13.91 -1.78 -2.72
N ASP A 179 -14.60 -2.26 -1.67
CA ASP A 179 -16.03 -2.09 -1.50
C ASP A 179 -16.32 -0.66 -1.01
N ILE A 180 -15.52 -0.13 -0.07
CA ILE A 180 -15.62 1.27 0.42
C ILE A 180 -15.40 2.26 -0.73
N ALA A 181 -14.41 2.01 -1.60
CA ALA A 181 -14.16 2.82 -2.78
C ALA A 181 -15.39 2.89 -3.70
N SER A 182 -16.06 1.75 -3.89
CA SER A 182 -17.28 1.68 -4.70
C SER A 182 -18.42 2.47 -4.07
N ILE A 183 -18.63 2.32 -2.75
CA ILE A 183 -19.64 3.07 -1.98
C ILE A 183 -19.44 4.59 -2.14
N LEU A 184 -18.22 5.08 -1.90
CA LEU A 184 -17.92 6.51 -1.99
C LEU A 184 -18.06 7.05 -3.42
N LYS A 185 -17.63 6.27 -4.42
CA LYS A 185 -17.76 6.62 -5.84
C LYS A 185 -19.24 6.69 -6.24
N ASP A 186 -20.04 5.70 -5.85
CA ASP A 186 -21.48 5.65 -6.16
C ASP A 186 -22.26 6.78 -5.48
N GLU A 187 -21.86 7.20 -4.27
CA GLU A 187 -22.41 8.41 -3.63
C GLU A 187 -22.00 9.69 -4.37
N LEU A 188 -20.71 9.85 -4.71
CA LEU A 188 -20.18 11.03 -5.38
C LEU A 188 -20.90 11.34 -6.70
N ILE A 189 -21.16 10.32 -7.53
CA ILE A 189 -21.79 10.50 -8.84
C ILE A 189 -23.25 10.99 -8.77
N THR A 190 -23.89 10.93 -7.60
CA THR A 190 -25.25 11.48 -7.41
C THR A 190 -25.26 13.01 -7.42
N HIS A 191 -24.10 13.66 -7.23
CA HIS A 191 -23.97 15.11 -7.16
C HIS A 191 -23.50 15.71 -8.50
N LYS A 192 -24.44 16.30 -9.26
CA LYS A 192 -24.17 16.88 -10.60
C LYS A 192 -23.18 18.06 -10.61
N CYS A 193 -22.98 18.74 -9.49
CA CYS A 193 -22.03 19.85 -9.37
C CYS A 193 -20.57 19.37 -9.22
N ILE A 194 -20.35 18.06 -9.10
CA ILE A 194 -19.01 17.46 -9.05
C ILE A 194 -18.63 16.96 -10.44
N LYS A 195 -17.53 17.48 -10.97
CA LYS A 195 -16.89 17.00 -12.19
C LYS A 195 -15.67 16.15 -11.81
N VAL A 196 -15.42 15.09 -12.57
CA VAL A 196 -14.27 14.20 -12.33
C VAL A 196 -13.44 14.08 -13.59
N TRP A 197 -12.15 14.35 -13.48
CA TRP A 197 -11.16 14.09 -14.51
C TRP A 197 -10.22 12.97 -14.05
N LEU A 198 -10.42 11.79 -14.64
CA LEU A 198 -9.55 10.62 -14.47
C LEU A 198 -8.41 10.65 -15.49
N ASN A 199 -7.39 9.82 -15.29
CA ASN A 199 -6.16 9.83 -16.09
C ASN A 199 -5.60 11.26 -16.22
N SER A 200 -5.77 12.07 -15.18
CA SER A 200 -5.52 13.50 -15.23
C SER A 200 -4.59 13.93 -14.10
N MET A 201 -3.49 14.57 -14.46
CA MET A 201 -2.38 14.81 -13.55
C MET A 201 -2.18 16.31 -13.35
N ALA A 202 -2.27 16.77 -12.10
CA ALA A 202 -1.87 18.12 -11.74
C ALA A 202 -0.34 18.24 -11.86
N MET A 203 0.12 19.24 -12.60
CA MET A 203 1.54 19.41 -12.94
C MET A 203 2.24 20.41 -12.04
N TYR A 204 1.57 21.52 -11.73
CA TYR A 204 2.09 22.60 -10.92
C TYR A 204 0.99 23.61 -10.59
N VAL A 205 1.16 24.34 -9.47
CA VAL A 205 0.36 25.53 -9.15
C VAL A 205 1.17 26.79 -9.45
N PHE A 206 0.75 27.56 -10.45
CA PHE A 206 1.45 28.75 -10.95
C PHE A 206 1.20 29.99 -10.08
N SER A 207 2.11 30.96 -10.14
CA SER A 207 2.05 32.21 -9.37
C SER A 207 0.87 33.10 -9.73
N ASP A 208 0.28 32.94 -10.91
CA ASP A 208 -0.96 33.60 -11.34
C ASP A 208 -2.23 32.89 -10.84
N LYS A 209 -2.08 31.98 -9.86
CA LYS A 209 -3.15 31.24 -9.18
C LYS A 209 -3.90 30.26 -10.09
N LYS A 210 -3.22 29.76 -11.12
CA LYS A 210 -3.73 28.72 -12.01
C LYS A 210 -3.06 27.38 -11.74
N VAL A 211 -3.74 26.28 -12.09
CA VAL A 211 -3.20 24.92 -11.97
C VAL A 211 -3.12 24.30 -13.35
N GLY A 212 -1.92 23.89 -13.76
CA GLY A 212 -1.72 23.15 -15.00
C GLY A 212 -2.06 21.69 -14.82
N ILE A 213 -2.85 21.11 -15.72
CA ILE A 213 -3.32 19.73 -15.64
C ILE A 213 -3.14 19.05 -16.99
N VAL A 214 -2.50 17.89 -17.00
CA VAL A 214 -2.52 17.00 -18.17
C VAL A 214 -3.77 16.13 -18.07
N THR A 215 -4.74 16.31 -18.95
CA THR A 215 -6.01 15.58 -19.01
C THR A 215 -5.95 14.42 -19.99
N ASP A 216 -6.51 13.27 -19.60
CA ASP A 216 -6.45 11.98 -20.33
C ASP A 216 -5.03 11.55 -20.74
N GLY A 217 -4.01 12.01 -20.02
CA GLY A 217 -2.59 11.78 -20.34
C GLY A 217 -2.11 12.40 -21.67
N LYS A 218 -2.92 13.25 -22.32
CA LYS A 218 -2.69 13.69 -23.71
C LYS A 218 -2.78 15.19 -23.92
N GLN A 219 -3.68 15.86 -23.21
CA GLN A 219 -3.99 17.27 -23.45
C GLN A 219 -3.59 18.10 -22.24
N TYR A 220 -3.04 19.28 -22.46
CA TYR A 220 -2.81 20.27 -21.44
C TYR A 220 -4.02 21.19 -21.28
N SER A 221 -4.51 21.29 -20.04
CA SER A 221 -5.59 22.16 -19.60
C SER A 221 -5.12 23.03 -18.44
N ILE A 222 -5.72 24.21 -18.30
CA ILE A 222 -5.46 25.13 -17.20
C ILE A 222 -6.75 25.27 -16.38
N VAL A 223 -6.64 25.08 -15.06
CA VAL A 223 -7.76 25.25 -14.13
C VAL A 223 -7.55 26.50 -13.27
N LYS A 224 -8.60 27.31 -13.11
CA LYS A 224 -8.65 28.49 -12.24
C LYS A 224 -9.61 28.23 -11.07
N PRO A 225 -9.12 27.70 -9.93
CA PRO A 225 -9.96 27.43 -8.78
C PRO A 225 -9.99 28.61 -7.79
N LYS A 226 -11.11 28.81 -7.08
CA LYS A 226 -11.14 29.72 -5.93
C LYS A 226 -10.44 29.13 -4.70
N VAL A 227 -10.53 27.81 -4.52
CA VAL A 227 -9.90 27.05 -3.44
C VAL A 227 -9.28 25.76 -3.99
N VAL A 228 -8.10 25.40 -3.50
CA VAL A 228 -7.48 24.09 -3.76
C VAL A 228 -7.59 23.21 -2.52
N LEU A 229 -7.95 21.94 -2.70
CA LEU A 229 -7.80 20.90 -1.68
C LEU A 229 -6.75 19.90 -2.15
N ASN A 230 -5.63 19.83 -1.44
CA ASN A 230 -4.64 18.80 -1.67
C ASN A 230 -5.00 17.50 -0.92
N ALA A 231 -5.42 16.49 -1.67
CA ALA A 231 -5.72 15.14 -1.20
C ALA A 231 -4.87 14.09 -1.95
N ALA A 232 -3.67 14.46 -2.40
CA ALA A 232 -2.80 13.66 -3.25
C ALA A 232 -2.16 12.44 -2.55
N GLY A 233 -2.47 12.22 -1.27
CA GLY A 233 -2.01 11.09 -0.48
C GLY A 233 -0.54 11.17 -0.08
N ALA A 234 0.15 10.03 -0.09
CA ALA A 234 1.55 9.91 0.28
C ALA A 234 2.31 8.95 -0.63
N ARG A 235 3.64 9.01 -0.57
CA ARG A 235 4.58 8.11 -1.27
C ARG A 235 5.35 7.26 -0.28
N GLU A 236 5.80 6.11 -0.74
CA GLU A 236 6.56 5.18 0.09
C GLU A 236 7.99 5.67 0.33
N LYS A 237 8.47 5.49 1.56
CA LYS A 237 9.88 5.67 1.89
C LYS A 237 10.68 4.49 1.35
N SER A 238 11.90 4.77 0.92
CA SER A 238 12.86 3.77 0.46
C SER A 238 13.95 3.58 1.50
N LEU A 239 14.69 2.47 1.40
CA LEU A 239 15.93 2.25 2.16
C LEU A 239 17.14 2.19 1.24
N VAL A 240 18.30 2.56 1.79
CA VAL A 240 19.61 2.40 1.15
C VAL A 240 20.29 1.19 1.76
N PHE A 241 20.63 0.24 0.90
CA PHE A 241 21.39 -0.96 1.24
C PHE A 241 21.99 -1.54 -0.06
N PRO A 242 23.09 -2.31 0.02
CA PRO A 242 23.61 -3.09 -1.10
C PRO A 242 22.54 -3.89 -1.84
N GLY A 243 22.46 -3.72 -3.16
CA GLY A 243 21.46 -4.37 -4.00
C GLY A 243 20.05 -3.76 -3.93
N ASN A 244 19.87 -2.61 -3.26
CA ASN A 244 18.55 -1.95 -3.17
C ASN A 244 17.94 -1.58 -4.53
N THR A 245 18.73 -1.56 -5.60
CA THR A 245 18.26 -1.27 -6.96
C THR A 245 18.06 -2.48 -7.86
N LEU A 246 18.32 -3.68 -7.36
CA LEU A 246 18.02 -4.90 -8.10
C LEU A 246 16.53 -4.89 -8.51
N PRO A 247 16.22 -5.33 -9.74
CA PRO A 247 14.87 -5.75 -10.09
C PRO A 247 14.32 -6.67 -9.01
N ASP A 248 13.03 -6.49 -8.71
CA ASP A 248 12.31 -7.17 -7.62
C ASP A 248 12.57 -6.63 -6.19
N VAL A 249 13.19 -5.46 -6.08
CA VAL A 249 13.14 -4.62 -4.87
C VAL A 249 12.20 -3.43 -5.10
N TYR A 250 11.00 -3.46 -4.51
CA TYR A 250 10.01 -2.38 -4.67
C TYR A 250 9.08 -2.20 -3.45
N GLY A 251 8.30 -1.12 -3.47
CA GLY A 251 7.36 -0.79 -2.40
C GLY A 251 6.09 -1.63 -2.39
N ALA A 252 5.39 -1.65 -1.25
CA ALA A 252 4.07 -2.27 -1.08
C ALA A 252 3.02 -1.72 -2.06
N GLY A 253 3.08 -0.44 -2.40
CA GLY A 253 2.19 0.19 -3.36
C GLY A 253 2.34 -0.41 -4.76
N ALA A 254 3.57 -0.66 -5.20
CA ALA A 254 3.86 -1.29 -6.50
C ALA A 254 3.36 -2.74 -6.53
N PHE A 255 3.70 -3.50 -5.48
CA PHE A 255 3.24 -4.87 -5.27
C PHE A 255 1.71 -4.97 -5.32
N GLN A 256 1.01 -4.18 -4.51
CA GLN A 256 -0.45 -4.22 -4.43
C GLN A 256 -1.12 -3.79 -5.75
N THR A 257 -0.48 -2.91 -6.51
CA THR A 257 -0.98 -2.50 -7.84
C THR A 257 -1.03 -3.71 -8.77
N LEU A 258 0.08 -4.43 -8.94
CA LEU A 258 0.09 -5.59 -9.84
C LEU A 258 -0.76 -6.74 -9.30
N VAL A 259 -0.64 -7.06 -8.00
CA VAL A 259 -1.32 -8.22 -7.41
C VAL A 259 -2.83 -8.02 -7.29
N ASN A 260 -3.29 -6.86 -6.80
CA ASN A 260 -4.70 -6.66 -6.48
C ASN A 260 -5.49 -5.92 -7.57
N ARG A 261 -4.86 -5.02 -8.34
CA ARG A 261 -5.53 -4.32 -9.45
C ARG A 261 -5.37 -5.08 -10.76
N ASP A 262 -4.14 -5.50 -11.08
CA ASP A 262 -3.84 -6.10 -12.39
C ASP A 262 -3.94 -7.63 -12.40
N LEU A 263 -4.11 -8.26 -11.22
CA LEU A 263 -4.18 -9.72 -11.05
C LEU A 263 -2.93 -10.43 -11.61
N VAL A 264 -1.76 -9.83 -11.40
CA VAL A 264 -0.44 -10.37 -11.78
C VAL A 264 0.40 -10.58 -10.53
N LYS A 265 0.89 -11.81 -10.34
CA LYS A 265 1.86 -12.13 -9.29
C LYS A 265 3.16 -11.40 -9.61
N THR A 266 3.79 -10.86 -8.58
CA THR A 266 5.07 -10.17 -8.72
C THR A 266 6.22 -10.92 -8.07
N ALA A 267 5.93 -11.99 -7.34
CA ALA A 267 6.86 -12.81 -6.60
C ALA A 267 6.34 -14.25 -6.52
N LYS A 268 7.24 -15.23 -6.39
CA LYS A 268 6.91 -16.57 -5.88
C LYS A 268 7.23 -16.65 -4.39
N ARG A 269 8.31 -15.97 -3.95
CA ARG A 269 8.86 -15.98 -2.58
C ARG A 269 9.18 -14.55 -2.14
N LEU A 270 8.26 -13.95 -1.40
CA LEU A 270 8.30 -12.56 -0.94
C LEU A 270 8.93 -12.44 0.45
N PHE A 271 9.94 -11.58 0.59
CA PHE A 271 10.43 -11.11 1.89
C PHE A 271 9.98 -9.67 2.13
N VAL A 272 9.53 -9.33 3.35
CA VAL A 272 9.02 -7.98 3.67
C VAL A 272 9.91 -7.29 4.70
N VAL A 273 10.32 -6.06 4.38
CA VAL A 273 11.04 -5.16 5.29
C VAL A 273 10.09 -4.09 5.79
N GLY A 274 9.74 -4.16 7.08
CA GLY A 274 8.79 -3.25 7.75
C GLY A 274 7.60 -4.01 8.36
N GLY A 275 7.42 -3.90 9.67
CA GLY A 275 6.33 -4.50 10.44
C GLY A 275 5.15 -3.55 10.71
N GLY A 276 5.06 -2.45 9.99
CA GLY A 276 3.90 -1.55 9.99
C GLY A 276 2.66 -2.17 9.33
N ASN A 277 1.49 -1.51 9.45
CA ASN A 277 0.23 -1.98 8.83
C ASN A 277 0.41 -2.26 7.32
N VAL A 278 1.13 -1.40 6.60
CA VAL A 278 1.42 -1.56 5.17
C VAL A 278 2.13 -2.89 4.87
N GLY A 279 3.21 -3.21 5.59
CA GLY A 279 3.99 -4.43 5.39
C GLY A 279 3.20 -5.69 5.78
N LEU A 280 2.52 -5.66 6.93
CA LEU A 280 1.69 -6.77 7.41
C LEU A 280 0.51 -7.07 6.46
N ILE A 281 -0.13 -6.03 5.93
CA ILE A 281 -1.23 -6.19 4.96
C ILE A 281 -0.72 -6.62 3.58
N ALA A 282 0.44 -6.11 3.12
CA ALA A 282 1.03 -6.59 1.88
C ALA A 282 1.38 -8.07 1.94
N ALA A 283 1.94 -8.56 3.06
CA ALA A 283 2.14 -9.98 3.30
C ALA A 283 0.82 -10.76 3.27
N TYR A 284 -0.25 -10.19 3.84
CA TYR A 284 -1.56 -10.82 3.80
C TYR A 284 -2.13 -10.93 2.36
N HIS A 285 -1.99 -9.87 1.56
CA HIS A 285 -2.38 -9.88 0.15
C HIS A 285 -1.55 -10.88 -0.67
N ALA A 286 -0.25 -11.01 -0.38
CA ALA A 286 0.61 -12.02 -1.00
C ALA A 286 0.07 -13.43 -0.76
N LEU A 287 -0.28 -13.76 0.48
CA LEU A 287 -0.89 -15.06 0.80
C LEU A 287 -2.22 -15.26 0.05
N GLN A 288 -3.07 -14.24 -0.04
CA GLN A 288 -4.33 -14.29 -0.80
C GLN A 288 -4.12 -14.52 -2.31
N ALA A 289 -3.00 -14.04 -2.85
CA ALA A 289 -2.58 -14.26 -4.23
C ALA A 289 -1.83 -15.59 -4.47
N GLY A 290 -1.59 -16.37 -3.42
CA GLY A 290 -0.84 -17.63 -3.49
C GLY A 290 0.66 -17.45 -3.64
N ILE A 291 1.18 -16.33 -3.15
CA ILE A 291 2.60 -16.02 -3.07
C ILE A 291 3.10 -16.45 -1.69
N HIS A 292 4.25 -17.12 -1.65
CA HIS A 292 4.86 -17.49 -0.38
C HIS A 292 5.49 -16.27 0.28
N VAL A 293 5.22 -16.08 1.57
CA VAL A 293 5.89 -15.03 2.36
C VAL A 293 6.91 -15.70 3.26
N VAL A 294 8.19 -15.47 2.95
CA VAL A 294 9.33 -16.16 3.60
C VAL A 294 9.69 -15.54 4.94
N GLY A 295 9.38 -14.26 5.16
CA GLY A 295 9.60 -13.58 6.43
C GLY A 295 9.26 -12.09 6.39
N ILE A 296 9.13 -11.52 7.58
CA ILE A 296 8.97 -10.08 7.82
C ILE A 296 9.99 -9.63 8.87
N ILE A 297 10.64 -8.50 8.65
CA ILE A 297 11.47 -7.85 9.67
C ILE A 297 10.91 -6.50 10.09
N GLU A 298 11.15 -6.13 11.34
CA GLU A 298 10.83 -4.84 11.92
C GLU A 298 12.04 -4.35 12.73
N ALA A 299 12.41 -3.09 12.55
CA ALA A 299 13.53 -2.48 13.26
C ALA A 299 13.16 -2.18 14.73
N LEU A 300 11.91 -1.82 14.99
CA LEU A 300 11.43 -1.58 16.34
C LEU A 300 11.39 -2.87 17.19
N PRO A 301 11.40 -2.74 18.54
CA PRO A 301 11.25 -3.88 19.46
C PRO A 301 9.94 -4.65 19.28
N GLU A 302 8.89 -3.96 18.82
CA GLU A 302 7.55 -4.47 18.54
C GLU A 302 7.14 -4.10 17.12
N VAL A 303 6.12 -4.78 16.59
CA VAL A 303 5.54 -4.43 15.28
C VAL A 303 4.94 -3.02 15.34
N GLY A 304 5.25 -2.18 14.34
CA GLY A 304 4.66 -0.84 14.26
C GLY A 304 3.18 -0.82 13.85
N GLY A 305 2.68 -1.91 13.25
CA GLY A 305 1.27 -2.08 12.90
C GLY A 305 0.43 -2.67 14.03
N TYR A 306 -0.86 -2.86 13.78
CA TYR A 306 -1.76 -3.48 14.75
C TYR A 306 -1.37 -4.93 15.04
N GLN A 307 -1.25 -5.28 16.31
CA GLN A 307 -0.84 -6.61 16.76
C GLN A 307 -1.77 -7.72 16.23
N VAL A 308 -3.06 -7.43 16.05
CA VAL A 308 -4.02 -8.36 15.44
C VAL A 308 -3.68 -8.70 13.99
N HIS A 309 -3.05 -7.80 13.23
CA HIS A 309 -2.54 -8.10 11.89
C HIS A 309 -1.28 -8.96 11.96
N ALA A 310 -0.33 -8.65 12.84
CA ALA A 310 0.85 -9.48 13.04
C ALA A 310 0.46 -10.91 13.47
N ASN A 311 -0.47 -11.06 14.41
CA ASN A 311 -1.01 -12.33 14.86
C ASN A 311 -1.74 -13.09 13.74
N LYS A 312 -2.50 -12.40 12.88
CA LYS A 312 -3.10 -13.00 11.66
C LYS A 312 -2.03 -13.60 10.76
N ILE A 313 -0.93 -12.87 10.52
CA ILE A 313 0.19 -13.32 9.69
C ILE A 313 0.95 -14.50 10.33
N LYS A 314 1.26 -14.42 11.63
CA LYS A 314 1.92 -15.51 12.37
C LYS A 314 1.09 -16.80 12.39
N ARG A 315 -0.22 -16.71 12.62
CA ARG A 315 -1.14 -17.87 12.59
C ARG A 315 -1.11 -18.59 11.25
N LEU A 316 -0.91 -17.87 10.15
CA LEU A 316 -0.79 -18.42 8.80
C LEU A 316 0.60 -19.03 8.51
N GLY A 317 1.55 -18.91 9.43
CA GLY A 317 2.87 -19.55 9.37
C GLY A 317 4.00 -18.66 8.86
N VAL A 318 3.82 -17.33 8.83
CA VAL A 318 4.87 -16.38 8.43
C VAL A 318 5.66 -15.93 9.66
N PRO A 319 7.01 -16.05 9.66
CA PRO A 319 7.83 -15.55 10.75
C PRO A 319 7.94 -14.01 10.69
N ILE A 320 7.95 -13.39 11.87
CA ILE A 320 8.16 -11.95 12.03
C ILE A 320 9.28 -11.74 13.05
N HIS A 321 10.34 -11.02 12.66
CA HIS A 321 11.49 -10.73 13.49
C HIS A 321 11.58 -9.23 13.81
N THR A 322 11.42 -8.86 15.08
CA THR A 322 11.60 -7.49 15.58
C THR A 322 13.04 -7.25 15.99
N LYS A 323 13.47 -5.99 16.13
CA LYS A 323 14.89 -5.61 16.27
C LYS A 323 15.78 -6.18 15.16
N HIS A 324 15.30 -6.17 13.91
CA HIS A 324 16.10 -6.60 12.76
C HIS A 324 16.08 -5.55 11.64
N THR A 325 17.19 -5.47 10.90
CA THR A 325 17.29 -4.64 9.69
C THR A 325 17.82 -5.46 8.50
N ILE A 326 17.55 -4.96 7.31
CA ILE A 326 18.13 -5.48 6.07
C ILE A 326 19.58 -5.02 5.94
N LEU A 327 20.47 -5.94 5.57
CA LEU A 327 21.85 -5.65 5.21
C LEU A 327 22.02 -5.56 3.70
N SER A 328 21.44 -6.50 2.95
CA SER A 328 21.54 -6.54 1.49
C SER A 328 20.39 -7.28 0.84
N ALA A 329 20.12 -6.95 -0.42
CA ALA A 329 19.47 -7.87 -1.37
C ALA A 329 20.55 -8.40 -2.31
N ASN A 330 20.57 -9.71 -2.53
CA ASN A 330 21.62 -10.39 -3.25
C ASN A 330 21.10 -10.96 -4.57
N GLY A 331 21.94 -10.91 -5.60
CA GLY A 331 21.67 -11.44 -6.93
C GLY A 331 22.37 -10.63 -8.00
N LYS A 332 22.48 -11.18 -9.21
CA LYS A 332 23.19 -10.53 -10.33
C LYS A 332 22.27 -9.61 -11.13
N GLU A 333 21.18 -10.17 -11.65
CA GLU A 333 20.21 -9.49 -12.53
C GLU A 333 18.92 -9.12 -11.81
N LYS A 334 18.59 -9.83 -10.74
CA LYS A 334 17.38 -9.69 -9.93
C LYS A 334 17.62 -10.26 -8.55
N VAL A 335 16.68 -10.06 -7.63
CA VAL A 335 16.77 -10.65 -6.29
C VAL A 335 16.75 -12.18 -6.36
N GLU A 336 17.69 -12.80 -5.66
CA GLU A 336 17.79 -14.25 -5.42
C GLU A 336 17.78 -14.59 -3.92
N SER A 337 18.21 -13.64 -3.07
CA SER A 337 18.10 -13.75 -1.62
C SER A 337 18.18 -12.38 -0.94
N VAL A 338 17.93 -12.37 0.37
CA VAL A 338 18.06 -11.19 1.23
C VAL A 338 18.81 -11.55 2.51
N THR A 339 19.73 -10.69 2.94
CA THR A 339 20.44 -10.84 4.21
C THR A 339 19.97 -9.80 5.21
N VAL A 340 19.67 -10.25 6.43
CA VAL A 340 19.18 -9.42 7.53
C VAL A 340 20.00 -9.72 8.79
N CYS A 341 19.98 -8.83 9.78
CA CYS A 341 20.65 -9.05 11.07
C CYS A 341 19.84 -8.45 12.21
N LYS A 342 20.19 -8.81 13.45
CA LYS A 342 19.68 -8.10 14.63
C LYS A 342 20.30 -6.70 14.72
N ILE A 343 19.59 -5.78 15.34
CA ILE A 343 20.08 -4.46 15.68
C ILE A 343 20.00 -4.18 17.18
N ASP A 344 20.91 -3.34 17.67
CA ASP A 344 20.88 -2.82 19.03
C ASP A 344 19.87 -1.67 19.18
N ASP A 345 19.74 -1.13 20.40
CA ASP A 345 18.81 -0.02 20.69
C ASP A 345 19.25 1.30 20.02
N GLY A 346 20.47 1.37 19.49
CA GLY A 346 20.98 2.45 18.65
C GLY A 346 20.78 2.22 17.15
N PHE A 347 20.00 1.20 16.77
CA PHE A 347 19.74 0.77 15.39
C PHE A 347 21.00 0.34 14.62
N LYS A 348 22.06 -0.10 15.32
CA LYS A 348 23.27 -0.61 14.69
C LYS A 348 23.20 -2.13 14.52
N PRO A 349 23.58 -2.67 13.35
CA PRO A 349 23.75 -4.10 13.14
C PRO A 349 24.62 -4.76 14.21
N ILE A 350 24.15 -5.90 14.73
CA ILE A 350 24.90 -6.76 15.67
C ILE A 350 25.58 -7.86 14.86
N GLN A 351 26.91 -7.83 14.80
CA GLN A 351 27.70 -8.81 14.07
C GLN A 351 27.51 -10.24 14.60
N GLY A 352 27.49 -11.23 13.71
CA GLY A 352 27.30 -12.64 14.05
C GLY A 352 25.83 -13.05 14.25
N THR A 353 24.89 -12.15 13.93
CA THR A 353 23.44 -12.40 14.03
C THR A 353 22.75 -12.45 12.67
N GLU A 354 23.53 -12.49 11.61
CA GLU A 354 23.09 -12.44 10.23
C GLU A 354 22.28 -13.70 9.87
N LYS A 355 21.28 -13.50 9.01
CA LYS A 355 20.47 -14.56 8.42
C LYS A 355 20.17 -14.22 6.98
N THR A 356 20.37 -15.16 6.08
CA THR A 356 20.02 -14.99 4.67
C THR A 356 18.78 -15.83 4.34
N TYR A 357 17.84 -15.28 3.59
CA TYR A 357 16.64 -15.98 3.15
C TYR A 357 16.60 -16.04 1.63
N GLU A 358 16.40 -17.23 1.06
CA GLU A 358 16.12 -17.37 -0.37
C GLU A 358 14.76 -16.73 -0.70
N CYS A 359 14.74 -15.73 -1.58
CA CYS A 359 13.54 -15.03 -2.00
C CYS A 359 13.76 -14.43 -3.40
N ASP A 360 12.69 -14.27 -4.18
CA ASP A 360 12.77 -13.64 -5.50
C ASP A 360 12.27 -12.19 -5.51
N THR A 361 11.84 -11.67 -4.35
CA THR A 361 11.36 -10.29 -4.22
C THR A 361 11.54 -9.79 -2.80
N VAL A 362 12.02 -8.55 -2.65
CA VAL A 362 12.06 -7.81 -1.38
C VAL A 362 11.10 -6.64 -1.42
N LEU A 363 10.12 -6.65 -0.51
CA LEU A 363 9.18 -5.55 -0.34
C LEU A 363 9.68 -4.56 0.71
N ILE A 364 9.79 -3.28 0.35
CA ILE A 364 10.16 -2.22 1.28
C ILE A 364 8.90 -1.48 1.75
N ALA A 365 8.58 -1.61 3.03
CA ALA A 365 7.37 -1.06 3.67
C ALA A 365 7.71 -0.30 4.96
N VAL A 366 8.68 0.63 4.89
CA VAL A 366 9.29 1.32 6.05
C VAL A 366 8.72 2.73 6.31
N GLY A 367 7.47 2.95 5.93
CA GLY A 367 6.75 4.19 6.17
C GLY A 367 6.53 5.03 4.91
N LEU A 368 5.86 6.17 5.11
CA LEU A 368 5.35 7.03 4.04
C LEU A 368 5.80 8.47 4.24
N SER A 369 5.90 9.21 3.14
CA SER A 369 6.11 10.66 3.11
C SER A 369 4.90 11.33 2.44
N PRO A 370 4.27 12.33 3.07
CA PRO A 370 3.13 13.06 2.48
C PRO A 370 3.45 13.62 1.08
N VAL A 371 2.45 13.64 0.20
CA VAL A 371 2.48 14.37 -1.08
C VAL A 371 1.84 15.73 -0.82
N ASN A 372 2.60 16.63 -0.23
CA ASN A 372 2.13 17.96 0.20
C ASN A 372 2.60 19.10 -0.71
N GLU A 373 3.23 18.80 -1.85
CA GLU A 373 3.89 19.83 -2.66
C GLU A 373 2.89 20.76 -3.35
N PHE A 374 1.72 20.26 -3.76
CA PHE A 374 0.64 21.11 -4.30
C PHE A 374 0.07 22.06 -3.23
N PHE A 375 0.04 21.63 -1.96
CA PHE A 375 -0.37 22.50 -0.86
C PHE A 375 0.64 23.65 -0.69
N GLN A 376 1.94 23.33 -0.64
CA GLN A 376 3.00 24.33 -0.51
C GLN A 376 3.03 25.31 -1.69
N GLN A 377 2.89 24.82 -2.93
CA GLN A 377 2.87 25.68 -4.12
C GLN A 377 1.67 26.62 -4.14
N ALA A 378 0.47 26.11 -3.80
CA ALA A 378 -0.72 26.94 -3.71
C ALA A 378 -0.61 28.01 -2.61
N GLN A 379 0.00 27.69 -1.47
CA GLN A 379 0.32 28.69 -0.44
C GLN A 379 1.28 29.76 -0.96
N GLN A 380 2.36 29.35 -1.63
CA GLN A 380 3.35 30.26 -2.22
C GLN A 380 2.74 31.18 -3.30
N ALA A 381 1.80 30.67 -4.09
CA ALA A 381 1.04 31.45 -5.07
C ALA A 381 -0.03 32.37 -4.43
N GLY A 382 -0.21 32.35 -3.11
CA GLY A 382 -1.22 33.15 -2.42
C GLY A 382 -2.66 32.70 -2.71
N MET A 383 -2.86 31.40 -2.94
CA MET A 383 -4.17 30.78 -3.10
C MET A 383 -4.73 30.32 -1.76
N ARG A 384 -6.06 30.25 -1.65
CA ARG A 384 -6.69 29.55 -0.52
C ARG A 384 -6.52 28.05 -0.73
N VAL A 385 -5.90 27.38 0.22
CA VAL A 385 -5.59 25.95 0.09
C VAL A 385 -5.75 25.20 1.41
N PHE A 386 -6.24 23.97 1.30
CA PHE A 386 -6.42 23.01 2.38
C PHE A 386 -5.71 21.70 2.04
N ALA A 387 -5.48 20.85 3.05
CA ALA A 387 -4.96 19.49 2.87
C ALA A 387 -5.82 18.48 3.63
N ALA A 388 -5.94 17.26 3.10
CA ALA A 388 -6.66 16.17 3.75
C ALA A 388 -6.02 14.80 3.47
N GLY A 389 -6.34 13.82 4.33
CA GLY A 389 -5.77 12.48 4.28
C GLY A 389 -4.24 12.47 4.46
N ASP A 390 -3.57 11.50 3.85
CA ASP A 390 -2.12 11.31 3.98
C ASP A 390 -1.27 12.48 3.43
N ALA A 391 -1.86 13.36 2.62
CA ALA A 391 -1.21 14.59 2.18
C ALA A 391 -1.08 15.63 3.32
N LYS A 392 -1.97 15.56 4.32
CA LYS A 392 -1.91 16.35 5.55
C LYS A 392 -1.14 15.61 6.64
N GLU A 393 -1.49 14.34 6.87
CA GLU A 393 -0.99 13.53 7.97
C GLU A 393 -1.20 12.06 7.66
N ILE A 394 -0.15 11.24 7.82
CA ILE A 394 -0.20 9.80 7.56
C ILE A 394 -1.10 9.12 8.60
N ALA A 395 -2.16 8.46 8.14
CA ALA A 395 -3.09 7.76 9.03
C ALA A 395 -3.82 6.59 8.32
N GLU A 396 -4.67 5.88 9.07
CA GLU A 396 -5.58 4.88 8.51
C GLU A 396 -6.60 5.51 7.54
N ALA A 397 -7.11 4.72 6.60
CA ALA A 397 -8.07 5.22 5.61
C ALA A 397 -9.37 5.72 6.26
N SER A 398 -9.79 5.11 7.38
CA SER A 398 -10.92 5.57 8.19
C SER A 398 -10.72 7.01 8.69
N ALA A 399 -9.53 7.33 9.20
CA ALA A 399 -9.18 8.70 9.60
C ALA A 399 -9.08 9.64 8.39
N ALA A 400 -8.55 9.15 7.25
CA ALA A 400 -8.47 9.95 6.02
C ALA A 400 -9.86 10.35 5.50
N MET A 401 -10.87 9.47 5.57
CA MET A 401 -12.26 9.80 5.23
C MET A 401 -12.81 10.91 6.12
N PHE A 402 -12.63 10.82 7.44
CA PHE A 402 -13.05 11.85 8.39
C PHE A 402 -12.36 13.20 8.16
N ASN A 403 -11.03 13.20 8.02
CA ASN A 403 -10.28 14.41 7.68
C ASN A 403 -10.77 15.04 6.36
N GLY A 404 -11.16 14.22 5.38
CA GLY A 404 -11.78 14.68 4.13
C GLY A 404 -13.14 15.34 4.35
N LYS A 405 -14.04 14.70 5.12
CA LYS A 405 -15.34 15.27 5.47
C LYS A 405 -15.18 16.64 6.15
N ILE A 406 -14.28 16.73 7.14
CA ILE A 406 -13.95 17.97 7.86
C ILE A 406 -13.45 19.04 6.89
N ALA A 407 -12.47 18.73 6.04
CA ALA A 407 -11.93 19.69 5.08
C ALA A 407 -13.01 20.20 4.10
N GLY A 408 -13.91 19.32 3.63
CA GLY A 408 -15.03 19.72 2.78
C GLY A 408 -15.97 20.73 3.46
N MET A 409 -16.27 20.52 4.75
CA MET A 409 -17.07 21.47 5.55
C MET A 409 -16.36 22.81 5.76
N GLU A 410 -15.07 22.79 6.11
CA GLU A 410 -14.26 23.99 6.32
C GLU A 410 -14.17 24.83 5.03
N ILE A 411 -13.98 24.17 3.88
CA ILE A 411 -13.98 24.84 2.57
C ILE A 411 -15.35 25.44 2.27
N ALA A 412 -16.44 24.72 2.52
CA ALA A 412 -17.80 25.23 2.31
C ALA A 412 -18.08 26.49 3.15
N ALA A 413 -17.62 26.51 4.41
CA ALA A 413 -17.74 27.66 5.29
C ALA A 413 -16.94 28.87 4.76
N VAL A 414 -15.70 28.67 4.31
CA VAL A 414 -14.87 29.73 3.72
C VAL A 414 -15.44 30.29 2.41
N LEU A 415 -16.22 29.48 1.68
CA LEU A 415 -16.96 29.92 0.50
C LEU A 415 -18.32 30.57 0.83
N GLY A 416 -18.70 30.66 2.11
CA GLY A 416 -20.00 31.21 2.54
C GLY A 416 -21.18 30.32 2.16
N LYS A 417 -20.95 29.02 1.98
CA LYS A 417 -21.95 28.01 1.59
C LYS A 417 -22.29 27.03 2.72
N GLU A 418 -21.73 27.24 3.91
CA GLU A 418 -22.08 26.55 5.14
C GLU A 418 -21.96 27.53 6.31
N ASN A 419 -22.97 27.57 7.18
CA ASN A 419 -23.02 28.44 8.35
C ASN A 419 -22.92 27.64 9.66
N LYS A 420 -23.11 26.33 9.61
CA LYS A 420 -22.97 25.45 10.77
C LYS A 420 -21.50 25.09 10.99
N PRO A 421 -21.02 25.07 12.24
CA PRO A 421 -19.68 24.57 12.52
C PRO A 421 -19.59 23.08 12.17
N VAL A 422 -18.37 22.63 11.89
CA VAL A 422 -18.08 21.20 11.74
C VAL A 422 -18.43 20.50 13.07
N PRO A 423 -19.17 19.37 13.04
CA PRO A 423 -19.52 18.65 14.27
C PRO A 423 -18.28 18.27 15.10
N LYS A 424 -18.33 18.54 16.41
CA LYS A 424 -17.20 18.26 17.32
C LYS A 424 -16.81 16.78 17.32
N ASP A 425 -17.81 15.90 17.30
CA ASP A 425 -17.64 14.44 17.32
C ASP A 425 -16.84 13.92 16.11
N TRP A 426 -16.83 14.65 14.98
CA TRP A 426 -16.01 14.28 13.82
C TRP A 426 -14.52 14.48 14.08
N TYR A 427 -14.14 15.55 14.78
CA TYR A 427 -12.75 15.77 15.18
C TYR A 427 -12.32 14.75 16.23
N GLU A 428 -13.19 14.45 17.19
CA GLU A 428 -12.93 13.43 18.23
C GLU A 428 -12.73 12.05 17.60
N MET A 429 -13.64 11.62 16.72
CA MET A 429 -13.53 10.36 15.99
C MET A 429 -12.27 10.32 15.10
N ALA A 430 -11.94 11.40 14.39
CA ALA A 430 -10.72 11.49 13.60
C ALA A 430 -9.47 11.31 14.48
N ASN A 431 -9.44 11.87 15.69
CA ASN A 431 -8.34 11.72 16.64
C ASN A 431 -8.27 10.30 17.20
N THR A 432 -9.41 9.71 17.58
CA THR A 432 -9.50 8.33 18.04
C THR A 432 -8.97 7.34 16.99
N LEU A 433 -9.37 7.51 15.73
CA LEU A 433 -8.93 6.63 14.63
C LEU A 433 -7.44 6.78 14.27
N LYS A 434 -6.79 7.88 14.66
CA LYS A 434 -5.35 8.12 14.47
C LYS A 434 -4.49 7.66 15.63
N THR A 435 -5.11 7.33 16.76
CA THR A 435 -4.37 7.03 17.99
C THR A 435 -3.46 5.81 17.75
N HIS A 436 -2.22 5.92 18.22
CA HIS A 436 -1.28 4.80 18.14
C HIS A 436 -1.85 3.58 18.90
N PRO A 437 -1.54 2.36 18.44
CA PRO A 437 -2.03 1.15 19.10
C PRO A 437 -1.64 1.14 20.59
N GLY A 438 -2.56 0.72 21.46
CA GLY A 438 -2.32 0.66 22.90
C GLY A 438 -1.40 -0.51 23.30
N THR A 439 -1.29 -0.74 24.60
CA THR A 439 -0.47 -1.81 25.18
C THR A 439 -0.92 -3.19 24.71
N ILE A 440 0.06 -4.05 24.40
CA ILE A 440 -0.17 -5.44 24.04
C ILE A 440 -0.32 -6.26 25.32
N ASN A 441 -1.40 -7.03 25.41
CA ASN A 441 -1.74 -7.89 26.54
C ASN A 441 -2.08 -9.30 26.04
N THR A 442 -1.62 -10.33 26.76
CA THR A 442 -2.00 -11.72 26.50
C THR A 442 -3.51 -11.90 26.72
N PRO A 443 -4.25 -12.48 25.74
CA PRO A 443 -5.65 -12.84 25.95
C PRO A 443 -5.81 -13.84 27.09
N VAL A 444 -6.76 -13.58 28.00
CA VAL A 444 -7.10 -14.48 29.11
C VAL A 444 -8.32 -15.28 28.74
N TYR A 445 -8.24 -16.61 28.81
CA TYR A 445 -9.31 -17.51 28.36
C TYR A 445 -10.11 -18.17 29.50
N ASP A 446 -9.65 -18.08 30.75
CA ASP A 446 -10.27 -18.79 31.88
C ASP A 446 -11.67 -18.30 32.20
N SER A 447 -11.96 -17.02 31.95
CA SER A 447 -13.27 -16.40 32.18
C SER A 447 -14.35 -16.79 31.16
N TYR A 448 -13.99 -17.43 30.05
CA TYR A 448 -14.96 -17.81 29.01
C TYR A 448 -15.74 -19.07 29.43
N PRO A 449 -17.09 -19.06 29.31
CA PRO A 449 -17.92 -20.19 29.69
C PRO A 449 -17.68 -21.39 28.79
N GLU A 450 -17.71 -22.58 29.38
CA GLU A 450 -17.50 -23.86 28.69
C GLU A 450 -18.82 -24.61 28.48
N THR A 451 -19.85 -23.87 28.09
CA THR A 451 -21.21 -24.36 27.85
C THR A 451 -21.79 -23.67 26.62
N GLY A 452 -22.80 -24.28 26.00
CA GLY A 452 -23.46 -23.69 24.83
C GLY A 452 -22.49 -23.39 23.68
N ILE A 453 -22.64 -22.22 23.07
CA ILE A 453 -21.68 -21.69 22.09
C ILE A 453 -21.01 -20.48 22.72
N THR A 454 -19.68 -20.45 22.70
CA THR A 454 -18.91 -19.36 23.30
C THR A 454 -18.07 -18.66 22.22
N PRO A 455 -18.30 -17.37 21.92
CA PRO A 455 -17.39 -16.60 21.10
C PRO A 455 -16.15 -16.26 21.91
N VAL A 456 -14.98 -16.71 21.45
CA VAL A 456 -13.69 -16.44 22.10
C VAL A 456 -12.94 -15.37 21.31
N LEU A 457 -12.55 -14.29 22.00
CA LEU A 457 -11.83 -13.16 21.41
C LEU A 457 -10.33 -13.33 21.61
N HIS A 458 -9.58 -13.20 20.53
CA HIS A 458 -8.12 -13.33 20.50
C HIS A 458 -7.41 -11.98 20.28
N CYS A 459 -8.13 -10.87 20.51
CA CYS A 459 -7.58 -9.52 20.45
C CYS A 459 -6.61 -9.29 21.61
N SER A 460 -5.37 -8.94 21.29
CA SER A 460 -4.30 -8.74 22.28
C SER A 460 -3.88 -7.27 22.43
N GLN A 461 -4.59 -6.32 21.85
CA GLN A 461 -4.21 -4.91 21.83
C GLN A 461 -5.44 -4.00 21.75
N ASN A 462 -5.40 -2.88 22.46
CA ASN A 462 -6.40 -1.82 22.38
C ASN A 462 -6.23 -1.03 21.07
N ILE A 463 -7.26 -1.07 20.22
CA ILE A 463 -7.30 -0.41 18.91
C ILE A 463 -8.74 0.06 18.64
N PRO A 464 -8.95 1.14 17.87
CA PRO A 464 -10.29 1.64 17.61
C PRO A 464 -11.09 0.68 16.70
N CYS A 465 -11.93 -0.18 17.28
CA CYS A 465 -12.61 -1.26 16.55
C CYS A 465 -13.86 -1.82 17.26
N ASN A 466 -15.03 -1.74 16.64
CA ASN A 466 -16.27 -2.35 17.12
C ASN A 466 -17.02 -3.36 16.21
N PRO A 467 -16.56 -3.80 15.01
CA PRO A 467 -17.45 -4.53 14.11
C PRO A 467 -18.07 -5.82 14.66
N CYS A 468 -17.37 -6.57 15.50
CA CYS A 468 -17.91 -7.80 16.10
C CYS A 468 -19.05 -7.53 17.09
N VAL A 469 -18.98 -6.41 17.82
CA VAL A 469 -20.01 -5.97 18.77
C VAL A 469 -21.22 -5.46 18.00
N SER A 470 -21.01 -4.59 17.01
CA SER A 470 -22.10 -3.99 16.23
C SER A 470 -22.96 -5.02 15.47
N VAL A 471 -22.39 -6.14 15.03
CA VAL A 471 -23.18 -7.21 14.36
C VAL A 471 -23.83 -8.20 15.32
N CYS A 472 -23.54 -8.11 16.62
CA CYS A 472 -24.00 -9.05 17.64
C CYS A 472 -25.42 -8.75 18.09
N LYS A 473 -26.42 -9.28 17.36
CA LYS A 473 -27.85 -9.06 17.66
C LYS A 473 -28.28 -9.52 19.06
N GLN A 474 -27.62 -10.56 19.60
CA GLN A 474 -27.88 -11.09 20.93
C GLN A 474 -27.16 -10.31 22.04
N LYS A 475 -26.34 -9.32 21.68
CA LYS A 475 -25.58 -8.48 22.61
C LYS A 475 -24.72 -9.28 23.61
N VAL A 476 -24.22 -10.45 23.18
CA VAL A 476 -23.28 -11.25 24.00
C VAL A 476 -21.89 -10.63 24.04
N LEU A 477 -21.57 -9.75 23.09
CA LEU A 477 -20.34 -8.99 23.04
C LEU A 477 -20.64 -7.51 23.29
N SER A 478 -19.80 -6.82 24.03
CA SER A 478 -19.85 -5.36 24.23
C SER A 478 -18.45 -4.77 24.26
N ILE A 479 -18.34 -3.46 24.07
CA ILE A 479 -17.13 -2.69 24.40
C ILE A 479 -17.37 -2.08 25.79
N PRO A 480 -16.45 -2.22 26.75
CA PRO A 480 -16.61 -1.60 28.05
C PRO A 480 -16.46 -0.08 27.93
N GLY A 481 -17.41 0.66 28.53
CA GLY A 481 -17.46 2.12 28.45
C GLY A 481 -17.85 2.66 27.06
N ASP A 482 -17.63 3.97 26.86
CA ASP A 482 -18.00 4.69 25.62
C ASP A 482 -16.80 4.86 24.65
N SER A 483 -15.67 4.22 24.92
CA SER A 483 -14.44 4.38 24.14
C SER A 483 -14.26 3.26 23.12
N LEU A 484 -14.21 3.63 21.84
CA LEU A 484 -13.91 2.69 20.74
C LEU A 484 -12.52 2.03 20.86
N LEU A 485 -11.63 2.58 21.69
CA LEU A 485 -10.28 2.05 21.94
C LEU A 485 -10.27 0.82 22.86
N GLU A 486 -11.34 0.59 23.61
CA GLU A 486 -11.42 -0.57 24.47
C GLU A 486 -11.63 -1.87 23.67
N LYS A 487 -11.07 -2.95 24.21
CA LYS A 487 -11.23 -4.27 23.58
C LYS A 487 -12.67 -4.76 23.76
N PRO A 488 -13.24 -5.46 22.77
CA PRO A 488 -14.50 -6.15 22.99
C PRO A 488 -14.35 -7.21 24.08
N GLU A 489 -15.42 -7.41 24.84
CA GLU A 489 -15.53 -8.38 25.93
C GLU A 489 -16.79 -9.23 25.77
N LEU A 490 -16.77 -10.43 26.34
CA LEU A 490 -17.95 -11.29 26.45
C LEU A 490 -18.73 -10.90 27.71
N THR A 491 -19.95 -10.38 27.54
CA THR A 491 -20.82 -9.95 28.65
C THR A 491 -22.11 -10.76 28.76
N GLY A 492 -22.53 -11.44 27.69
CA GLY A 492 -23.67 -12.36 27.70
C GLY A 492 -23.26 -13.81 27.50
N GLN A 493 -24.15 -14.75 27.86
CA GLN A 493 -23.87 -16.19 27.79
C GLN A 493 -24.65 -16.91 26.67
N ASP A 494 -25.70 -16.30 26.10
CA ASP A 494 -26.60 -16.94 25.14
C ASP A 494 -26.23 -16.67 23.68
N CYS A 495 -25.11 -17.21 23.19
CA CYS A 495 -24.74 -17.08 21.77
C CYS A 495 -25.46 -18.14 20.91
N GLY A 496 -26.12 -17.69 19.84
CA GLY A 496 -26.84 -18.54 18.89
C GLY A 496 -25.99 -19.05 17.71
N GLY A 497 -24.69 -18.75 17.66
CA GLY A 497 -23.79 -19.33 16.65
C GLY A 497 -23.99 -18.82 15.21
N CYS A 498 -24.44 -17.58 15.02
CA CYS A 498 -24.73 -17.03 13.69
C CYS A 498 -23.49 -16.74 12.81
N HIS A 499 -22.28 -16.85 13.35
CA HIS A 499 -20.97 -16.59 12.71
C HIS A 499 -20.72 -15.16 12.20
N LYS A 500 -21.62 -14.20 12.41
CA LYS A 500 -21.45 -12.82 11.89
C LYS A 500 -20.17 -12.13 12.40
N CYS A 501 -19.81 -12.33 13.66
CA CYS A 501 -18.57 -11.82 14.24
C CYS A 501 -17.33 -12.39 13.52
N LEU A 502 -17.36 -13.65 13.08
CA LEU A 502 -16.29 -14.27 12.28
C LEU A 502 -16.17 -13.60 10.91
N TYR A 503 -17.29 -13.36 10.24
CA TYR A 503 -17.34 -12.77 8.89
C TYR A 503 -16.85 -11.32 8.85
N ILE A 504 -17.12 -10.55 9.90
CA ILE A 504 -16.83 -9.12 9.89
C ILE A 504 -15.46 -8.76 10.50
N CYS A 505 -14.89 -9.61 11.36
CA CYS A 505 -13.65 -9.30 12.09
C CYS A 505 -12.48 -8.98 11.13
N PRO A 506 -11.90 -7.76 11.17
CA PRO A 506 -10.75 -7.38 10.34
C PRO A 506 -9.46 -8.18 10.65
N GLY A 507 -9.27 -8.52 11.92
CA GLY A 507 -8.12 -9.28 12.39
C GLY A 507 -8.27 -10.80 12.28
N LEU A 508 -9.45 -11.30 11.89
CA LEU A 508 -9.78 -12.73 11.98
C LEU A 508 -9.51 -13.30 13.38
N ALA A 509 -9.68 -12.49 14.43
CA ALA A 509 -9.23 -12.74 15.80
C ALA A 509 -10.38 -13.19 16.71
N ILE A 510 -11.35 -13.93 16.17
CA ILE A 510 -12.49 -14.48 16.93
C ILE A 510 -12.68 -15.93 16.48
N SER A 511 -12.91 -16.84 17.42
CA SER A 511 -13.37 -18.20 17.17
C SER A 511 -14.72 -18.43 17.86
N LEU A 512 -15.51 -19.40 17.40
CA LEU A 512 -16.69 -19.88 18.15
C LEU A 512 -16.43 -21.31 18.61
N VAL A 513 -16.56 -21.55 19.92
CA VAL A 513 -16.42 -22.88 20.53
C VAL A 513 -17.81 -23.40 20.87
N ASP A 514 -18.22 -24.53 20.29
CA ASP A 514 -19.53 -25.15 20.46
C ASP A 514 -19.42 -26.42 21.32
N TYR A 515 -19.93 -26.36 22.54
CA TYR A 515 -19.90 -27.42 23.55
C TYR A 515 -21.16 -28.28 23.56
N ARG A 516 -22.17 -27.98 22.73
CA ARG A 516 -23.52 -28.58 22.87
C ARG A 516 -23.58 -30.07 22.56
N GLU A 517 -22.82 -30.53 21.56
CA GLU A 517 -22.86 -31.94 21.14
C GLU A 517 -21.82 -32.80 21.89
N ASP A 518 -20.58 -32.34 21.98
CA ASP A 518 -19.51 -33.02 22.74
C ASP A 518 -18.76 -32.00 23.61
N PRO A 519 -19.12 -31.87 24.90
CA PRO A 519 -18.44 -30.97 25.82
C PRO A 519 -16.96 -31.32 26.08
N LYS A 520 -16.55 -32.58 25.87
CA LYS A 520 -15.16 -33.02 26.07
C LYS A 520 -14.29 -32.69 24.85
N ASN A 521 -14.88 -32.76 23.65
CA ASN A 521 -14.23 -32.38 22.40
C ASN A 521 -15.11 -31.38 21.62
N PRO A 522 -15.18 -30.12 22.05
CA PRO A 522 -16.03 -29.14 21.40
C PRO A 522 -15.58 -28.83 19.96
N ILE A 523 -16.51 -28.31 19.18
CA ILE A 523 -16.24 -27.86 17.81
C ILE A 523 -15.77 -26.41 17.83
N VAL A 524 -14.61 -26.13 17.26
CA VAL A 524 -14.10 -24.77 17.08
C VAL A 524 -14.31 -24.31 15.65
N SER A 525 -14.98 -23.18 15.46
CA SER A 525 -15.22 -22.53 14.17
C SER A 525 -14.28 -21.35 13.97
N LEU A 526 -13.48 -21.40 12.89
CA LEU A 526 -12.41 -20.45 12.57
C LEU A 526 -12.71 -19.69 11.27
N PRO A 527 -12.50 -18.37 11.23
CA PRO A 527 -12.58 -17.59 10.00
C PRO A 527 -11.34 -17.78 9.13
N TYR A 528 -11.54 -17.95 7.81
CA TYR A 528 -10.47 -18.17 6.85
C TYR A 528 -10.72 -17.45 5.52
N GLU A 529 -9.70 -16.74 5.01
CA GLU A 529 -9.82 -15.83 3.86
C GLU A 529 -8.68 -16.00 2.84
N VAL A 530 -8.01 -17.16 2.82
CA VAL A 530 -6.86 -17.47 1.96
C VAL A 530 -7.12 -18.75 1.14
N TYR A 531 -8.36 -18.94 0.67
CA TYR A 531 -8.83 -20.23 0.10
C TYR A 531 -8.33 -20.54 -1.33
N ASN A 532 -7.38 -19.77 -1.86
CA ASN A 532 -6.47 -20.25 -2.89
C ASN A 532 -5.71 -21.50 -2.40
N TYR A 533 -5.40 -21.60 -1.10
CA TYR A 533 -5.12 -22.88 -0.43
C TYR A 533 -6.44 -23.54 -0.04
N LYS A 534 -6.84 -24.57 -0.80
CA LYS A 534 -8.13 -25.24 -0.62
C LYS A 534 -8.07 -26.19 0.58
N TYR A 535 -8.95 -25.96 1.54
CA TYR A 535 -9.20 -26.89 2.65
C TYR A 535 -10.61 -27.44 2.58
N LYS A 536 -10.75 -28.75 2.76
CA LYS A 536 -12.00 -29.51 2.75
C LYS A 536 -12.10 -30.42 3.98
N LYS A 537 -13.29 -31.00 4.18
CA LYS A 537 -13.50 -32.03 5.20
C LYS A 537 -12.52 -33.19 4.98
N GLY A 538 -11.87 -33.62 6.05
CA GLY A 538 -10.88 -34.71 6.05
C GLY A 538 -9.42 -34.25 6.00
N ASP A 539 -9.14 -32.99 5.63
CA ASP A 539 -7.77 -32.48 5.61
C ASP A 539 -7.23 -32.31 7.04
N ARG A 540 -5.94 -32.62 7.24
CA ARG A 540 -5.23 -32.38 8.51
C ARG A 540 -4.58 -30.99 8.50
N VAL A 541 -4.71 -30.26 9.60
CA VAL A 541 -4.11 -28.93 9.78
C VAL A 541 -3.42 -28.81 11.12
N LEU A 542 -2.31 -28.07 11.16
CA LEU A 542 -1.62 -27.71 12.39
C LEU A 542 -2.28 -26.46 12.98
N LEU A 543 -3.00 -26.64 14.08
CA LEU A 543 -3.69 -25.57 14.78
C LEU A 543 -2.71 -24.64 15.47
N THR A 544 -3.10 -23.37 15.58
CA THR A 544 -2.30 -22.34 16.24
C THR A 544 -3.09 -21.54 17.27
N ASP A 545 -2.38 -21.07 18.29
CA ASP A 545 -2.89 -20.09 19.23
C ASP A 545 -2.96 -18.67 18.60
N TYR A 546 -3.37 -17.68 19.39
CA TYR A 546 -3.46 -16.29 18.91
C TYR A 546 -2.12 -15.71 18.42
N ALA A 547 -0.98 -16.19 18.93
CA ALA A 547 0.36 -15.72 18.60
C ALA A 547 1.02 -16.52 17.46
N GLY A 548 0.38 -17.60 16.98
CA GLY A 548 0.89 -18.47 15.92
C GLY A 548 1.71 -19.68 16.43
N ASN A 549 1.72 -19.92 17.74
CA ASN A 549 2.37 -21.10 18.32
C ASN A 549 1.55 -22.35 18.03
N PRO A 550 2.19 -23.50 17.72
CA PRO A 550 1.48 -24.74 17.41
C PRO A 550 0.76 -25.29 18.65
N LEU A 551 -0.49 -25.70 18.49
CA LEU A 551 -1.31 -26.35 19.54
C LEU A 551 -1.49 -27.87 19.32
N GLY A 552 -1.18 -28.35 18.11
CA GLY A 552 -1.38 -29.74 17.70
C GLY A 552 -2.13 -29.84 16.37
N GLU A 553 -2.22 -31.05 15.84
CA GLU A 553 -2.95 -31.32 14.61
C GLU A 553 -4.43 -31.64 14.87
N ALA A 554 -5.29 -31.22 13.95
CA ALA A 554 -6.69 -31.62 13.93
C ALA A 554 -7.18 -31.90 12.50
N VAL A 555 -8.23 -32.69 12.39
CA VAL A 555 -8.91 -32.95 11.12
C VAL A 555 -10.04 -31.94 10.94
N ILE A 556 -10.12 -31.35 9.75
CA ILE A 556 -11.23 -30.47 9.38
C ILE A 556 -12.50 -31.32 9.25
N ILE A 557 -13.51 -31.01 10.06
CA ILE A 557 -14.82 -31.70 10.02
C ILE A 557 -15.80 -31.02 9.06
N SER A 558 -15.60 -29.72 8.78
CA SER A 558 -16.42 -28.95 7.85
C SER A 558 -15.68 -27.70 7.37
N ALA A 559 -15.80 -27.38 6.09
CA ALA A 559 -15.25 -26.17 5.47
C ALA A 559 -16.32 -25.53 4.59
N THR A 560 -16.89 -24.40 5.00
CA THR A 560 -18.08 -23.82 4.33
C THR A 560 -17.92 -22.33 4.05
N ILE A 561 -18.41 -21.89 2.89
CA ILE A 561 -18.51 -20.48 2.52
C ILE A 561 -19.96 -20.21 2.10
N LYS A 562 -20.56 -19.13 2.59
CA LYS A 562 -21.96 -18.78 2.30
C LYS A 562 -21.99 -17.44 1.56
N LYS A 563 -23.04 -17.16 0.78
CA LYS A 563 -23.22 -15.84 0.14
C LYS A 563 -23.17 -14.69 1.16
N THR A 564 -23.71 -14.93 2.36
CA THR A 564 -23.73 -13.98 3.48
C THR A 564 -22.40 -13.88 4.24
N SER A 565 -21.41 -14.74 3.95
CA SER A 565 -20.16 -14.80 4.72
C SER A 565 -19.11 -13.78 4.27
N ARG A 566 -19.46 -12.86 3.36
CA ARG A 566 -18.58 -11.77 2.88
C ARG A 566 -17.21 -12.30 2.41
N LYS A 567 -17.21 -13.41 1.66
CA LYS A 567 -16.00 -14.11 1.16
C LYS A 567 -15.09 -14.69 2.25
N THR A 568 -15.58 -14.80 3.48
CA THR A 568 -14.91 -15.49 4.60
C THR A 568 -15.43 -16.93 4.68
N GLN A 569 -14.53 -17.92 4.59
CA GLN A 569 -14.83 -19.33 4.82
C GLN A 569 -14.82 -19.62 6.33
N VAL A 570 -15.66 -20.54 6.79
CA VAL A 570 -15.64 -21.09 8.15
C VAL A 570 -15.06 -22.49 8.10
N ILE A 571 -13.94 -22.68 8.78
CA ILE A 571 -13.31 -23.98 9.00
C ILE A 571 -13.71 -24.46 10.39
N LYS A 572 -14.23 -25.68 10.48
CA LYS A 572 -14.57 -26.33 11.75
C LYS A 572 -13.63 -27.47 12.01
N VAL A 573 -13.10 -27.51 13.23
CA VAL A 573 -12.27 -28.61 13.76
C VAL A 573 -12.86 -29.07 15.08
N GLN A 574 -12.69 -30.34 15.39
CA GLN A 574 -13.03 -30.89 16.70
C GLN A 574 -11.75 -31.12 17.49
N VAL A 575 -11.69 -30.62 18.71
CA VAL A 575 -10.45 -30.60 19.51
C VAL A 575 -10.75 -30.87 20.98
N PRO A 576 -9.78 -31.38 21.77
CA PRO A 576 -9.94 -31.50 23.21
C PRO A 576 -10.29 -30.15 23.85
N LYS A 577 -11.19 -30.19 24.84
CA LYS A 577 -11.64 -29.03 25.62
C LYS A 577 -10.48 -28.16 26.14
N THR A 578 -9.36 -28.79 26.52
CA THR A 578 -8.17 -28.11 27.08
C THR A 578 -7.53 -27.09 26.15
N ILE A 579 -7.63 -27.30 24.83
CA ILE A 579 -7.06 -26.38 23.82
C ILE A 579 -8.14 -25.55 23.11
N ALA A 580 -9.42 -25.91 23.21
CA ALA A 580 -10.50 -25.35 22.41
C ALA A 580 -10.58 -23.80 22.44
N LYS A 581 -10.41 -23.19 23.63
CA LYS A 581 -10.42 -21.73 23.80
C LYS A 581 -9.15 -21.05 23.27
N GLN A 582 -8.06 -21.80 23.11
CA GLN A 582 -6.78 -21.26 22.64
C GLN A 582 -6.68 -21.25 21.11
N VAL A 583 -7.39 -22.16 20.43
CA VAL A 583 -7.36 -22.32 18.97
C VAL A 583 -7.88 -21.06 18.29
N ALA A 584 -6.96 -20.30 17.68
CA ALA A 584 -7.27 -19.04 17.01
C ALA A 584 -7.06 -19.12 15.49
N GLY A 585 -6.43 -20.17 14.97
CA GLY A 585 -6.14 -20.34 13.56
C GLY A 585 -5.43 -21.64 13.26
N PHE A 586 -4.82 -21.73 12.08
CA PHE A 586 -3.99 -22.85 11.66
C PHE A 586 -2.97 -22.40 10.60
N ARG A 587 -1.84 -23.10 10.52
CA ARG A 587 -0.79 -22.77 9.54
C ARG A 587 -1.18 -23.18 8.13
N ILE A 588 -0.87 -22.33 7.15
CA ILE A 588 -1.04 -22.63 5.73
C ILE A 588 0.28 -22.82 5.00
N GLN A 589 1.35 -22.19 5.50
CA GLN A 589 2.71 -22.39 4.99
C GLN A 589 3.48 -23.38 5.87
N LYS A 590 4.32 -24.20 5.24
CA LYS A 590 5.28 -25.07 5.94
C LYS A 590 6.46 -24.23 6.46
N GLY A 591 7.09 -24.66 7.55
CA GLY A 591 8.27 -23.99 8.12
C GLY A 591 9.51 -24.01 7.21
N GLU A 592 9.57 -24.97 6.29
CA GLU A 592 10.67 -25.17 5.31
C GLU A 592 10.77 -24.07 4.25
N VAL A 593 9.82 -23.13 4.21
CA VAL A 593 9.84 -22.00 3.26
C VAL A 593 11.00 -21.04 3.56
N ALA A 594 11.61 -21.05 4.74
CA ALA A 594 12.81 -20.26 5.05
C ALA A 594 14.09 -21.12 4.88
N LEU A 595 14.71 -21.10 3.70
CA LEU A 595 16.02 -21.71 3.49
C LEU A 595 17.12 -20.64 3.60
N LEU A 596 18.25 -21.04 4.23
CA LEU A 596 19.43 -20.22 4.49
C LEU A 596 20.53 -20.56 3.47
N PRO A 597 21.06 -19.58 2.72
CA PRO A 597 22.37 -19.68 2.08
C PRO A 597 23.54 -19.48 3.08
N ASP A 598 24.71 -20.01 2.74
CA ASP A 598 25.97 -19.87 3.48
C ASP A 598 26.50 -18.41 3.55
N GLU A 599 27.48 -18.23 4.45
CA GLU A 599 28.09 -16.99 4.95
C GLU A 599 28.29 -15.86 3.94
N ILE A 600 27.92 -14.63 4.34
CA ILE A 600 28.26 -13.38 3.62
C ILE A 600 28.90 -12.40 4.62
N SER A 601 29.99 -11.77 4.20
CA SER A 601 30.68 -10.70 4.93
C SER A 601 29.97 -9.35 4.76
N TRP A 602 29.72 -8.62 5.85
CA TRP A 602 29.18 -7.24 5.82
C TRP A 602 29.79 -6.30 6.88
N GLY A 603 29.79 -5.00 6.55
CA GLY A 603 29.97 -3.85 7.45
C GLY A 603 28.75 -2.90 7.41
N LYS A 604 28.84 -1.71 8.06
CA LYS A 604 27.80 -0.62 8.10
C LYS A 604 27.21 -0.33 6.71
N ILE A 605 26.05 0.37 6.61
CA ILE A 605 25.47 0.87 5.32
C ILE A 605 26.61 1.28 4.41
N THR A 606 26.90 0.42 3.44
CA THR A 606 28.18 0.50 2.75
C THR A 606 28.14 1.69 1.81
N ASP A 607 29.31 2.24 1.53
CA ASP A 607 29.44 3.35 0.59
C ASP A 607 28.98 2.96 -0.84
N GLU A 608 28.70 1.67 -1.09
CA GLU A 608 28.14 1.15 -2.34
C GLU A 608 26.61 1.33 -2.48
N GLY A 609 25.87 1.52 -1.38
CA GLY A 609 24.41 1.61 -1.44
C GLY A 609 23.93 2.78 -2.32
N ILE A 610 23.01 2.55 -3.25
CA ILE A 610 22.55 3.58 -4.19
C ILE A 610 21.51 4.49 -3.53
N VAL A 611 21.81 5.78 -3.48
CA VAL A 611 20.94 6.84 -2.96
C VAL A 611 20.08 7.43 -4.07
N CYS A 612 20.69 7.86 -5.17
CA CYS A 612 19.96 8.34 -6.35
C CYS A 612 19.89 7.24 -7.40
N ARG A 613 18.73 6.59 -7.53
CA ARG A 613 18.50 5.47 -8.46
C ARG A 613 18.63 5.88 -9.92
N CYS A 614 18.15 7.08 -10.26
CA CYS A 614 18.13 7.56 -11.65
C CYS A 614 19.52 7.94 -12.17
N GLU A 615 20.43 8.38 -11.30
CA GLU A 615 21.77 8.87 -11.68
C GLU A 615 22.89 7.96 -11.14
N ARG A 616 22.50 6.83 -10.52
CA ARG A 616 23.38 5.86 -9.84
C ARG A 616 24.42 6.53 -8.96
N VAL A 617 23.93 7.34 -8.01
CA VAL A 617 24.79 8.00 -7.02
C VAL A 617 24.78 7.20 -5.73
N THR A 618 25.95 6.81 -5.26
CA THR A 618 26.13 6.01 -4.05
C THR A 618 26.10 6.86 -2.78
N ALA A 619 25.94 6.19 -1.64
CA ALA A 619 26.05 6.82 -0.32
C ALA A 619 27.47 7.37 -0.08
N GLY A 620 28.51 6.68 -0.53
CA GLY A 620 29.90 7.12 -0.38
C GLY A 620 30.22 8.41 -1.14
N GLU A 621 29.72 8.54 -2.37
CA GLU A 621 29.85 9.77 -3.17
C GLU A 621 29.27 10.97 -2.41
N ILE A 622 28.07 10.83 -1.83
CA ILE A 622 27.42 11.89 -1.07
C ILE A 622 28.13 12.16 0.26
N ARG A 623 28.52 11.13 1.02
CA ARG A 623 29.26 11.30 2.30
C ARG A 623 30.56 12.05 2.10
N THR A 624 31.27 11.79 1.00
CA THR A 624 32.51 12.49 0.66
C THR A 624 32.27 14.00 0.52
N LEU A 625 31.20 14.40 -0.16
CA LEU A 625 30.80 15.81 -0.31
C LEU A 625 30.37 16.45 1.03
N ILE A 626 29.65 15.71 1.86
CA ILE A 626 29.25 16.19 3.20
C ILE A 626 30.50 16.43 4.06
N ARG A 627 31.44 15.49 4.07
CA ARG A 627 32.71 15.59 4.81
C ARG A 627 33.60 16.72 4.31
N SER A 628 33.50 17.11 3.03
CA SER A 628 34.22 18.25 2.47
C SER A 628 33.62 19.61 2.86
N GLY A 629 32.56 19.64 3.69
CA GLY A 629 31.95 20.86 4.19
C GLY A 629 30.70 21.33 3.43
N ILE A 630 30.24 20.60 2.41
CA ILE A 630 29.01 20.98 1.69
C ILE A 630 27.80 20.80 2.61
N ARG A 631 26.95 21.83 2.68
CA ARG A 631 25.68 21.83 3.44
C ARG A 631 24.46 22.16 2.56
N ASP A 632 24.67 22.44 1.28
CA ASP A 632 23.59 22.75 0.34
C ASP A 632 23.32 21.55 -0.58
N MET A 633 22.08 21.05 -0.55
CA MET A 633 21.66 19.94 -1.41
C MET A 633 21.70 20.30 -2.90
N ASN A 634 21.58 21.58 -3.27
CA ASN A 634 21.73 22.03 -4.65
C ASN A 634 23.19 21.95 -5.13
N GLN A 635 24.17 22.07 -4.22
CA GLN A 635 25.58 21.82 -4.52
C GLN A 635 25.84 20.33 -4.72
N ILE A 636 25.33 19.47 -3.82
CA ILE A 636 25.41 18.00 -4.00
C ILE A 636 24.78 17.59 -5.33
N LYS A 637 23.60 18.14 -5.66
CA LYS A 637 22.92 17.90 -6.93
C LYS A 637 23.78 18.35 -8.12
N SER A 638 24.39 19.54 -8.07
CA SER A 638 25.21 20.06 -9.17
C SER A 638 26.48 19.23 -9.40
N ILE A 639 27.11 18.73 -8.33
CA ILE A 639 28.38 17.99 -8.40
C ILE A 639 28.14 16.51 -8.70
N ALA A 640 27.30 15.84 -7.91
CA ALA A 640 27.09 14.40 -8.00
C ALA A 640 25.88 14.01 -8.86
N ARG A 641 25.10 14.98 -9.36
CA ARG A 641 23.82 14.77 -10.07
C ARG A 641 22.71 14.15 -9.23
N ALA A 642 22.92 13.93 -7.93
CA ALA A 642 21.92 13.35 -7.04
C ALA A 642 20.62 14.17 -7.03
N GLY A 643 19.55 13.61 -7.60
CA GLY A 643 18.26 14.27 -7.73
C GLY A 643 17.96 14.91 -9.08
N MET A 644 18.87 14.83 -10.06
CA MET A 644 18.66 15.35 -11.42
C MET A 644 17.87 14.42 -12.35
N GLY A 645 17.69 13.16 -11.97
CA GLY A 645 16.94 12.21 -12.79
C GLY A 645 15.43 12.45 -12.80
N SER A 646 14.71 11.70 -13.64
CA SER A 646 13.27 11.86 -13.93
C SER A 646 12.32 11.83 -12.72
N CYS A 647 12.75 11.28 -11.59
CA CYS A 647 11.96 11.32 -10.36
C CYS A 647 11.89 12.73 -9.75
N GLY A 648 12.86 13.61 -10.02
CA GLY A 648 12.94 14.96 -9.45
C GLY A 648 13.05 14.91 -7.93
N THR A 649 14.13 14.32 -7.41
CA THR A 649 14.46 14.13 -5.97
C THR A 649 13.48 13.31 -5.10
N LYS A 650 12.29 12.95 -5.59
CA LYS A 650 11.22 12.28 -4.80
C LYS A 650 11.65 11.03 -4.04
N THR A 651 12.62 10.27 -4.55
CA THR A 651 13.11 9.04 -3.92
C THR A 651 14.36 9.23 -3.07
N CYS A 652 15.22 10.20 -3.42
CA CYS A 652 16.56 10.33 -2.85
C CYS A 652 16.70 11.48 -1.84
N GLU A 653 15.78 12.44 -1.79
CA GLU A 653 15.89 13.61 -0.91
C GLU A 653 16.00 13.23 0.57
N ASN A 654 15.04 12.45 1.08
CA ASN A 654 15.07 11.99 2.48
C ASN A 654 16.29 11.11 2.79
N LEU A 655 16.79 10.37 1.79
CA LEU A 655 17.98 9.53 1.92
C LEU A 655 19.26 10.39 2.06
N ILE A 656 19.36 11.48 1.30
CA ILE A 656 20.47 12.44 1.43
C ILE A 656 20.41 13.14 2.79
N LEU A 657 19.22 13.57 3.24
CA LEU A 657 19.04 14.16 4.58
C LEU A 657 19.43 13.20 5.70
N GLN A 658 19.15 11.91 5.53
CA GLN A 658 19.60 10.87 6.45
C GLN A 658 21.14 10.79 6.48
N LEU A 659 21.81 10.82 5.33
CA LEU A 659 23.28 10.80 5.27
C LEU A 659 23.92 12.03 5.95
N PHE A 660 23.33 13.22 5.83
CA PHE A 660 23.76 14.38 6.62
C PHE A 660 23.72 14.10 8.12
N LYS A 661 22.61 13.55 8.62
CA LYS A 661 22.46 13.20 10.03
C LYS A 661 23.45 12.13 10.47
N GLU A 662 23.69 11.12 9.65
CA GLU A 662 24.68 10.06 9.93
C GLU A 662 26.12 10.61 10.02
N GLU A 663 26.44 11.64 9.23
CA GLU A 663 27.71 12.37 9.28
C GLU A 663 27.75 13.46 10.36
N GLY A 664 26.78 13.48 11.27
CA GLY A 664 26.74 14.40 12.41
C GLY A 664 26.30 15.83 12.07
N VAL A 665 25.75 16.07 10.88
CA VAL A 665 25.27 17.39 10.45
C VAL A 665 23.78 17.53 10.79
N SER A 666 23.42 18.63 11.47
CA SER A 666 22.02 18.94 11.76
C SER A 666 21.27 19.30 10.49
N VAL A 667 20.04 18.77 10.32
CA VAL A 667 19.16 19.11 9.19
C VAL A 667 18.86 20.62 9.13
N LYS A 668 18.93 21.33 10.26
CA LYS A 668 18.74 22.80 10.31
C LYS A 668 19.84 23.58 9.59
N GLU A 669 21.02 22.98 9.42
CA GLU A 669 22.15 23.59 8.69
C GLU A 669 22.07 23.30 7.18
N VAL A 670 21.16 22.42 6.77
CA VAL A 670 21.08 21.94 5.39
C VAL A 670 20.15 22.82 4.56
N THR A 671 20.68 23.41 3.49
CA THR A 671 19.86 24.07 2.48
C THR A 671 19.20 23.01 1.58
N LEU A 672 17.87 23.01 1.54
CA LEU A 672 17.09 22.04 0.76
C LEU A 672 17.14 22.35 -0.75
N ASN A 673 16.76 21.33 -1.54
CA ASN A 673 16.63 21.48 -2.98
C ASN A 673 15.63 22.56 -3.37
N THR A 674 15.98 23.36 -4.38
CA THR A 674 15.00 24.25 -5.03
C THR A 674 13.97 23.42 -5.79
N ILE A 675 12.70 23.68 -5.54
CA ILE A 675 11.56 23.06 -6.24
C ILE A 675 11.28 23.83 -7.53
N ARG A 676 11.14 23.13 -8.66
CA ARG A 676 10.88 23.72 -9.98
C ARG A 676 9.64 23.07 -10.66
N PRO A 677 8.84 23.83 -11.42
CA PRO A 677 7.91 23.25 -12.39
C PRO A 677 8.67 22.53 -13.51
N VAL A 678 8.15 21.44 -14.10
CA VAL A 678 6.92 20.70 -13.74
C VAL A 678 7.22 19.57 -12.75
N PHE A 679 6.25 19.20 -11.92
CA PHE A 679 6.46 18.20 -10.87
C PHE A 679 6.55 16.77 -11.38
N VAL A 680 5.94 16.49 -12.53
CA VAL A 680 5.97 15.19 -13.17
C VAL A 680 6.49 15.37 -14.58
N GLU A 681 7.28 14.41 -15.03
CA GLU A 681 7.70 14.36 -16.42
C GLU A 681 6.48 14.33 -17.34
N THR A 682 6.48 15.15 -18.39
CA THR A 682 5.41 15.24 -19.37
C THR A 682 6.03 15.44 -20.75
N PRO A 683 5.58 14.71 -21.77
CA PRO A 683 6.06 14.90 -23.14
C PRO A 683 5.83 16.35 -23.60
N LEU A 684 6.84 16.95 -24.23
CA LEU A 684 6.79 18.37 -24.63
C LEU A 684 5.56 18.71 -25.51
N GLY A 685 5.18 17.80 -26.42
CA GLY A 685 4.02 17.98 -27.30
C GLY A 685 2.66 18.08 -26.61
N VAL A 686 2.55 17.68 -25.34
CA VAL A 686 1.33 17.85 -24.54
C VAL A 686 1.06 19.34 -24.27
N PHE A 687 2.10 20.14 -24.03
CA PHE A 687 1.95 21.57 -23.74
C PHE A 687 1.47 22.38 -24.94
N SER A 688 1.58 21.83 -26.15
CA SER A 688 1.11 22.46 -27.38
C SER A 688 -0.19 21.85 -27.93
N ASN A 689 -0.81 20.91 -27.19
CA ASN A 689 -2.03 20.20 -27.57
C ASN A 689 -2.01 19.72 -29.03
N ILE A 690 -0.97 18.96 -29.38
CA ILE A 690 -0.84 18.40 -30.73
C ILE A 690 -2.01 17.45 -31.02
N LEU A 691 -2.79 17.75 -32.06
CA LEU A 691 -3.76 16.85 -32.65
C LEU A 691 -2.99 15.77 -33.42
N LYS A 692 -3.08 14.52 -32.95
CA LYS A 692 -2.54 13.36 -33.66
C LYS A 692 -3.43 12.97 -34.83
#